data_AF-A0A5C3NZN4-F1
#
_entry.id   AF-A0A5C3NZN4-F1
#
_cell.length_a   1.000
_cell.length_b   1.000
_cell.length_c   1.000
_cell.angle_alpha   90.00
_cell.angle_beta   90.00
_cell.angle_gamma   90.00
#
_symmetry.space_group_name_H-M   'P 1'
#
loop_
_entity.id
_entity.type
_entity.pdbx_description
1 polymer ?
#
loop_
_entity_poly.entity_id
_entity_poly.type
_entity_poly.pdbx_seq_one_letter_code
_entity_poly.pdbx_strand_id
1 'polypeptide(L)'
;MPGDGIATVLRRIKEELVWTKALSETDSGRALYSALVACPTSPEHSHDAALKTLTTAIYDARDAQIRDDHLRETEVRWWHTEPVPEEVGRITLTFRDVTAQHKTWLVEDAWTPEGVECVPSEAFHRAAQRFRVQVNQKYRHPFRPSMRFDAILRTGHISFESLSGRTIEDTLGDLSDDCVVPYVRSDEYEEHKDSPEWYFKPWERTLPSWCATPDHWVDPIPPPGFVQDDYVPTAQNEQYYKKVPTLNFPHNGRNIVPSAKKPDIISRALFIPVEDKFTPTRTCEVTLEDGADLVPHGAHLTPGAITLDAARGLLGRVVQSSTEPRPDPDTPPAEKRRKVNKHIAQTIGIAWGLETTPDGAPLWLHCLKSGWIPSEYVLPLSGDTRMVYEPRSPLSIRTARCAWVGAAVFPTDRKALKGTNTEHTAAEDEPEADSDGLPYSDWSDKTMAWIRKLNMKDIDPVAEVGPDGMFVGGDLGTSKGDDDEFEAEVTGAKPGIWLMSVEPADGDEADEDRLMGEDPRVIRFIWVSEGTVDYDALPLRGSIQAQGADADATWEIVGSFSVDSSYVCLFSKYALDTLLSTGKDEDREAMLEAFFDDGGEGNVFVPSGVVTSSNDGGYEIEGCRDGDGQIVELRLRV
;
A
#
# COMPACT_ATOMS: atom_id res chain seq x y z
N MET A 1 -5.25 -25.37 40.14
CA MET A 1 -5.33 -24.99 38.71
C MET A 1 -5.78 -23.53 38.64
N PRO A 2 -4.87 -22.56 38.42
CA PRO A 2 -5.22 -21.14 38.29
C PRO A 2 -6.13 -20.82 37.08
N GLY A 3 -6.31 -21.74 36.12
CA GLY A 3 -7.13 -21.56 34.91
C GLY A 3 -8.65 -21.49 35.13
N ASP A 4 -9.21 -22.25 36.09
CA ASP A 4 -10.68 -22.31 36.28
C ASP A 4 -11.28 -20.98 36.78
N GLY A 5 -10.52 -20.27 37.63
CA GLY A 5 -10.90 -18.95 38.13
C GLY A 5 -10.90 -17.89 37.01
N ILE A 6 -9.88 -17.91 36.16
CA ILE A 6 -9.75 -17.00 35.02
C ILE A 6 -10.86 -17.26 34.00
N ALA A 7 -11.10 -18.52 33.63
CA ALA A 7 -12.19 -18.90 32.73
C ALA A 7 -13.56 -18.40 33.24
N THR A 8 -13.80 -18.48 34.55
CA THR A 8 -15.04 -18.02 35.16
C THR A 8 -15.21 -16.50 35.05
N VAL A 9 -14.14 -15.72 35.29
CA VAL A 9 -14.17 -14.26 35.15
C VAL A 9 -14.40 -13.87 33.70
N LEU A 10 -13.66 -14.47 32.75
CA LEU A 10 -13.82 -14.20 31.32
C LEU A 10 -15.24 -14.53 30.83
N ARG A 11 -15.83 -15.65 31.29
CA ARG A 11 -17.21 -16.01 30.94
C ARG A 11 -18.20 -14.97 31.45
N ARG A 12 -18.04 -14.49 32.69
CA ARG A 12 -18.88 -13.41 33.22
C ARG A 12 -18.71 -12.10 32.46
N ILE A 13 -17.48 -11.75 32.06
CA ILE A 13 -17.27 -10.58 31.20
C ILE A 13 -18.02 -10.75 29.87
N LYS A 14 -17.94 -11.92 29.23
CA LYS A 14 -18.66 -12.19 27.99
C LYS A 14 -20.19 -12.12 28.14
N GLU A 15 -20.73 -12.68 29.22
CA GLU A 15 -22.17 -12.88 29.41
C GLU A 15 -22.87 -11.68 30.08
N GLU A 16 -22.20 -10.97 30.99
CA GLU A 16 -22.81 -9.94 31.83
C GLU A 16 -22.48 -8.51 31.36
N LEU A 17 -21.38 -8.31 30.63
CA LEU A 17 -20.94 -6.98 30.22
C LEU A 17 -21.51 -6.60 28.84
N VAL A 18 -22.11 -5.42 28.76
CA VAL A 18 -22.49 -4.78 27.50
C VAL A 18 -21.52 -3.63 27.23
N TRP A 19 -20.71 -3.78 26.20
CA TRP A 19 -19.77 -2.76 25.76
C TRP A 19 -20.50 -1.68 24.97
N THR A 20 -20.60 -0.48 25.54
CA THR A 20 -21.07 0.73 24.83
C THR A 20 -19.88 1.62 24.49
N LYS A 21 -20.07 2.53 23.54
CA LYS A 21 -19.06 3.56 23.25
C LYS A 21 -18.73 4.35 24.51
N ALA A 22 -19.77 4.82 25.21
CA ALA A 22 -19.64 5.57 26.45
C ALA A 22 -18.82 4.79 27.51
N LEU A 23 -19.08 3.50 27.70
CA LEU A 23 -18.30 2.66 28.63
C LEU A 23 -16.84 2.57 28.19
N SER A 24 -16.57 2.36 26.91
CA SER A 24 -15.22 2.19 26.37
C SER A 24 -14.33 3.44 26.54
N GLU A 25 -14.96 4.63 26.62
CA GLU A 25 -14.29 5.91 26.82
C GLU A 25 -14.07 6.26 28.30
N THR A 26 -14.62 5.47 29.24
CA THR A 26 -14.36 5.62 30.68
C THR A 26 -13.01 5.01 31.08
N ASP A 27 -12.42 5.49 32.18
CA ASP A 27 -11.21 4.89 32.75
C ASP A 27 -11.39 3.42 33.13
N SER A 28 -12.58 3.04 33.63
CA SER A 28 -12.89 1.66 33.98
C SER A 28 -13.00 0.76 32.74
N GLY A 29 -13.62 1.23 31.66
CA GLY A 29 -13.68 0.48 30.40
C GLY A 29 -12.31 0.28 29.77
N ARG A 30 -11.48 1.35 29.74
CA ARG A 30 -10.09 1.27 29.29
C ARG A 30 -9.26 0.32 30.15
N ALA A 31 -9.36 0.41 31.48
CA ALA A 31 -8.64 -0.47 32.40
C ALA A 31 -9.04 -1.94 32.24
N LEU A 32 -10.33 -2.23 32.05
CA LEU A 32 -10.80 -3.60 31.79
C LEU A 32 -10.25 -4.14 30.46
N TYR A 33 -10.27 -3.32 29.40
CA TYR A 33 -9.70 -3.71 28.11
C TYR A 33 -8.19 -3.99 28.23
N SER A 34 -7.43 -3.09 28.86
CA SER A 34 -6.00 -3.31 29.10
C SER A 34 -5.74 -4.55 29.95
N ALA A 35 -6.59 -4.86 30.93
CA ALA A 35 -6.49 -6.08 31.73
C ALA A 35 -6.77 -7.36 30.91
N LEU A 36 -7.68 -7.30 29.94
CA LEU A 36 -7.93 -8.41 29.00
C LEU A 36 -6.69 -8.64 28.09
N VAL A 37 -6.10 -7.55 27.56
CA VAL A 37 -4.91 -7.61 26.69
C VAL A 37 -3.68 -8.12 27.46
N ALA A 38 -3.45 -7.60 28.67
CA ALA A 38 -2.34 -8.01 29.53
C ALA A 38 -2.56 -9.38 30.20
N CYS A 39 -3.73 -10.00 30.03
CA CYS A 39 -3.99 -11.32 30.59
C CYS A 39 -3.07 -12.34 29.90
N PRO A 40 -2.40 -13.25 30.63
CA PRO A 40 -1.63 -14.35 30.02
C PRO A 40 -2.51 -15.34 29.23
N THR A 41 -3.83 -15.11 29.22
CA THR A 41 -4.80 -15.80 28.37
C THR A 41 -5.22 -15.00 27.13
N SER A 42 -4.58 -13.85 26.91
CA SER A 42 -4.63 -13.13 25.65
C SER A 42 -4.30 -14.07 24.49
N PRO A 43 -4.93 -13.93 23.32
CA PRO A 43 -4.65 -14.76 22.16
C PRO A 43 -3.16 -14.83 21.78
N GLU A 44 -2.40 -13.80 22.16
CA GLU A 44 -0.96 -13.65 21.96
C GLU A 44 -0.09 -14.41 22.99
N HIS A 45 -0.64 -14.73 24.17
CA HIS A 45 0.14 -15.22 25.32
C HIS A 45 -0.32 -16.59 25.86
N SER A 46 -1.49 -17.09 25.43
CA SER A 46 -2.07 -18.32 25.98
C SER A 46 -1.70 -19.58 25.19
N HIS A 47 -1.14 -20.58 25.88
CA HIS A 47 -1.06 -21.96 25.39
C HIS A 47 -2.36 -22.76 25.60
N ASP A 48 -3.37 -22.18 26.26
CA ASP A 48 -4.66 -22.83 26.51
C ASP A 48 -5.68 -22.40 25.45
N ALA A 49 -6.02 -23.34 24.55
CA ALA A 49 -6.94 -23.11 23.45
C ALA A 49 -8.35 -22.67 23.90
N ALA A 50 -8.83 -23.16 25.05
CA ALA A 50 -10.16 -22.83 25.55
C ALA A 50 -10.21 -21.39 26.08
N LEU A 51 -9.18 -20.98 26.81
CA LEU A 51 -9.05 -19.60 27.29
C LEU A 51 -8.83 -18.63 26.12
N LYS A 52 -7.99 -18.99 25.14
CA LYS A 52 -7.81 -18.21 23.89
C LYS A 52 -9.13 -17.99 23.14
N THR A 53 -9.93 -19.05 22.99
CA THR A 53 -11.25 -18.98 22.34
C THR A 53 -12.19 -18.05 23.10
N LEU A 54 -12.20 -18.13 24.43
CA LEU A 54 -13.07 -17.32 25.28
C LEU A 54 -12.67 -15.83 25.25
N THR A 55 -11.38 -15.52 25.31
CA THR A 55 -10.86 -14.15 25.21
C THR A 55 -11.13 -13.55 23.83
N THR A 56 -10.94 -14.33 22.76
CA THR A 56 -11.27 -13.90 21.39
C THR A 56 -12.76 -13.57 21.27
N ALA A 57 -13.64 -14.42 21.79
CA ALA A 57 -15.08 -14.15 21.78
C ALA A 57 -15.49 -12.91 22.58
N ILE A 58 -14.72 -12.50 23.60
CA ILE A 58 -14.94 -11.24 24.32
C ILE A 58 -14.54 -10.04 23.47
N TYR A 59 -13.41 -10.10 22.78
CA TYR A 59 -12.99 -9.04 21.86
C TYR A 59 -13.98 -8.87 20.72
N ASP A 60 -14.41 -9.96 20.09
CA ASP A 60 -15.39 -9.93 19.01
C ASP A 60 -16.73 -9.31 19.49
N ALA A 61 -17.20 -9.73 20.67
CA ALA A 61 -18.43 -9.20 21.26
C ALA A 61 -18.29 -7.71 21.61
N ARG A 62 -17.16 -7.30 22.20
CA ARG A 62 -16.86 -5.90 22.50
C ARG A 62 -16.89 -5.05 21.23
N ASP A 63 -16.14 -5.46 20.22
CA ASP A 63 -15.96 -4.67 19.00
C ASP A 63 -17.28 -4.59 18.23
N ALA A 64 -18.05 -5.68 18.18
CA ALA A 64 -19.41 -5.68 17.62
C ALA A 64 -20.37 -4.75 18.39
N GLN A 65 -20.39 -4.81 19.72
CA GLN A 65 -21.31 -3.99 20.52
C GLN A 65 -20.96 -2.49 20.47
N ILE A 66 -19.67 -2.14 20.55
CA ILE A 66 -19.22 -0.75 20.39
C ILE A 66 -19.56 -0.25 18.99
N ARG A 67 -19.37 -1.09 17.96
CA ARG A 67 -19.76 -0.76 16.58
C ARG A 67 -21.24 -0.43 16.50
N ASP A 68 -22.08 -1.35 16.94
CA ASP A 68 -23.53 -1.24 16.78
C ASP A 68 -24.08 -0.05 17.57
N ASP A 69 -23.52 0.23 18.76
CA ASP A 69 -23.87 1.40 19.57
C ASP A 69 -23.46 2.72 18.90
N HIS A 70 -22.23 2.81 18.38
CA HIS A 70 -21.74 3.99 17.67
C HIS A 70 -22.50 4.27 16.38
N LEU A 71 -22.86 3.22 15.62
CA LEU A 71 -23.72 3.33 14.44
C LEU A 71 -25.10 3.88 14.82
N ARG A 72 -25.72 3.34 15.86
CA ARG A 72 -27.04 3.78 16.36
C ARG A 72 -27.02 5.24 16.81
N GLU A 73 -26.02 5.65 17.60
CA GLU A 73 -25.88 7.04 18.05
C GLU A 73 -25.66 8.01 16.87
N THR A 74 -24.82 7.60 15.92
CA THR A 74 -24.56 8.37 14.70
C THR A 74 -25.82 8.51 13.86
N GLU A 75 -26.58 7.43 13.68
CA GLU A 75 -27.82 7.43 12.91
C GLU A 75 -28.86 8.36 13.53
N VAL A 76 -29.03 8.32 14.86
CA VAL A 76 -29.90 9.26 15.57
C VAL A 76 -29.44 10.70 15.37
N ARG A 77 -28.14 10.97 15.52
CA ARG A 77 -27.61 12.34 15.41
C ARG A 77 -27.72 12.92 14.01
N TRP A 78 -27.53 12.11 12.98
CA TRP A 78 -27.46 12.59 11.60
C TRP A 78 -28.80 12.54 10.89
N TRP A 79 -29.57 11.47 11.09
CA TRP A 79 -30.72 11.14 10.25
C TRP A 79 -32.07 11.28 10.96
N HIS A 80 -32.11 11.43 12.28
CA HIS A 80 -33.37 11.63 12.99
C HIS A 80 -33.97 13.01 12.74
N THR A 81 -35.27 13.05 12.48
CA THR A 81 -36.05 14.28 12.35
C THR A 81 -37.28 14.22 13.23
N GLU A 82 -37.57 15.28 13.96
CA GLU A 82 -38.84 15.42 14.69
C GLU A 82 -39.98 15.80 13.72
N PRO A 83 -41.20 15.26 13.95
CA PRO A 83 -42.36 15.60 13.13
C PRO A 83 -42.76 17.08 13.30
N VAL A 84 -43.37 17.65 12.27
CA VAL A 84 -43.90 19.03 12.31
C VAL A 84 -45.09 19.07 13.29
N PRO A 85 -45.12 20.01 14.25
CA PRO A 85 -46.26 20.17 15.15
C PRO A 85 -47.61 20.28 14.40
N GLU A 86 -48.68 19.75 14.99
CA GLU A 86 -50.04 19.79 14.41
C GLU A 86 -50.75 21.16 14.58
N GLU A 87 -50.01 22.22 14.89
CA GLU A 87 -50.55 23.56 15.14
C GLU A 87 -51.09 24.23 13.86
N VAL A 88 -52.04 25.17 14.05
CA VAL A 88 -52.57 26.03 12.99
C VAL A 88 -51.48 27.04 12.59
N GLY A 89 -51.17 27.14 11.30
CA GLY A 89 -50.20 28.11 10.76
C GLY A 89 -48.91 27.50 10.18
N ARG A 90 -48.99 26.30 9.60
CA ARG A 90 -47.86 25.71 8.85
C ARG A 90 -47.43 26.63 7.70
N ILE A 91 -46.12 26.82 7.59
CA ILE A 91 -45.47 27.52 6.49
C ILE A 91 -44.41 26.60 5.87
N THR A 92 -43.92 26.97 4.68
CA THR A 92 -42.81 26.28 4.02
C THR A 92 -41.61 27.21 3.97
N LEU A 93 -40.52 26.84 4.64
CA LEU A 93 -39.24 27.51 4.50
C LEU A 93 -38.49 26.94 3.29
N THR A 94 -38.07 27.80 2.38
CA THR A 94 -37.26 27.43 1.23
C THR A 94 -35.80 27.74 1.52
N PHE A 95 -34.96 26.71 1.60
CA PHE A 95 -33.53 26.85 1.75
C PHE A 95 -32.88 26.97 0.37
N ARG A 96 -32.11 28.05 0.14
CA ARG A 96 -31.48 28.35 -1.15
C ARG A 96 -29.95 28.32 -1.02
N ASP A 97 -29.31 27.42 -1.74
CA ASP A 97 -27.84 27.35 -1.79
C ASP A 97 -27.29 28.60 -2.50
N VAL A 98 -26.47 29.37 -1.78
CA VAL A 98 -25.71 30.49 -2.33
C VAL A 98 -24.20 30.28 -2.19
N THR A 99 -23.74 29.05 -1.91
CA THR A 99 -22.33 28.72 -1.66
C THR A 99 -21.40 29.26 -2.74
N ALA A 100 -21.75 29.10 -4.02
CA ALA A 100 -20.94 29.58 -5.15
C ALA A 100 -20.74 31.11 -5.19
N GLN A 101 -21.64 31.87 -4.57
CA GLN A 101 -21.56 33.34 -4.52
C GLN A 101 -20.67 33.84 -3.37
N HIS A 102 -20.39 32.97 -2.38
CA HIS A 102 -19.70 33.33 -1.14
C HIS A 102 -18.34 32.63 -0.96
N LYS A 103 -18.02 31.58 -1.72
CA LYS A 103 -16.70 30.93 -1.72
C LYS A 103 -15.76 31.59 -2.72
N THR A 104 -14.46 31.59 -2.43
CA THR A 104 -13.42 32.18 -3.29
C THR A 104 -12.89 31.23 -4.36
N TRP A 105 -13.31 29.96 -4.32
CA TRP A 105 -12.97 28.92 -5.28
C TRP A 105 -14.21 28.49 -6.08
N LEU A 106 -13.98 27.81 -7.21
CA LEU A 106 -15.05 27.31 -8.05
C LEU A 106 -15.87 26.24 -7.30
N VAL A 107 -17.18 26.44 -7.26
CA VAL A 107 -18.16 25.49 -6.72
C VAL A 107 -18.99 25.00 -7.89
N GLU A 108 -18.74 23.77 -8.35
CA GLU A 108 -19.41 23.19 -9.50
C GLU A 108 -20.79 22.59 -9.14
N ASP A 109 -21.01 22.22 -7.86
CA ASP A 109 -22.23 21.58 -7.37
C ASP A 109 -23.20 22.57 -6.72
N ALA A 110 -24.08 23.20 -7.49
CA ALA A 110 -25.16 24.03 -6.95
C ALA A 110 -26.39 23.17 -6.58
N TRP A 111 -26.78 23.16 -5.29
CA TRP A 111 -27.97 22.41 -4.86
C TRP A 111 -29.27 23.14 -5.22
N THR A 112 -30.27 22.40 -5.66
CA THR A 112 -31.58 22.99 -5.94
C THR A 112 -32.23 23.48 -4.64
N PRO A 113 -33.01 24.57 -4.66
CA PRO A 113 -33.74 25.00 -3.47
C PRO A 113 -34.62 23.88 -2.90
N GLU A 114 -34.60 23.72 -1.58
CA GLU A 114 -35.37 22.69 -0.88
C GLU A 114 -36.38 23.32 0.08
N GLY A 115 -37.64 22.90 0.00
CA GLY A 115 -38.71 23.35 0.88
C GLY A 115 -38.88 22.40 2.07
N VAL A 116 -39.00 22.96 3.27
CA VAL A 116 -39.29 22.22 4.50
C VAL A 116 -40.50 22.82 5.21
N GLU A 117 -41.44 21.96 5.59
CA GLU A 117 -42.59 22.38 6.40
C GLU A 117 -42.16 22.69 7.85
N CYS A 118 -42.71 23.77 8.37
CA CYS A 118 -42.48 24.21 9.74
C CYS A 118 -43.64 25.05 10.29
N VAL A 119 -43.60 25.36 11.58
CA VAL A 119 -44.49 26.34 12.23
C VAL A 119 -43.67 27.55 12.73
N PRO A 120 -44.19 28.79 12.67
CA PRO A 120 -43.45 29.98 13.10
C PRO A 120 -42.90 29.90 14.54
N SER A 121 -43.63 29.23 15.43
CA SER A 121 -43.32 29.06 16.85
C SER A 121 -42.21 28.04 17.14
N GLU A 122 -41.86 27.14 16.19
CA GLU A 122 -40.88 26.10 16.48
C GLU A 122 -39.44 26.63 16.45
N ALA A 123 -38.54 25.91 17.12
CA ALA A 123 -37.13 26.24 17.11
C ALA A 123 -36.48 25.97 15.74
N PHE A 124 -35.62 26.89 15.28
CA PHE A 124 -34.98 26.82 13.97
C PHE A 124 -34.21 25.53 13.72
N HIS A 125 -33.54 24.98 14.74
CA HIS A 125 -32.78 23.74 14.58
C HIS A 125 -33.64 22.56 14.12
N ARG A 126 -34.95 22.53 14.42
CA ARG A 126 -35.85 21.45 13.99
C ARG A 126 -36.12 21.49 12.49
N ALA A 127 -36.45 22.67 11.97
CA ALA A 127 -36.61 22.88 10.53
C ALA A 127 -35.27 22.69 9.80
N ALA A 128 -34.18 23.22 10.35
CA ALA A 128 -32.83 23.04 9.82
C ALA A 128 -32.39 21.57 9.81
N GLN A 129 -32.78 20.78 10.82
CA GLN A 129 -32.49 19.34 10.86
C GLN A 129 -33.25 18.59 9.77
N ARG A 130 -34.54 18.89 9.57
CA ARG A 130 -35.33 18.32 8.46
C ARG A 130 -34.71 18.67 7.10
N PHE A 131 -34.33 19.93 6.91
CA PHE A 131 -33.60 20.39 5.73
C PHE A 131 -32.30 19.60 5.53
N ARG A 132 -31.46 19.52 6.58
CA ARG A 132 -30.17 18.82 6.56
C ARG A 132 -30.32 17.36 6.14
N VAL A 133 -31.29 16.65 6.71
CA VAL A 133 -31.56 15.25 6.35
C VAL A 133 -31.95 15.13 4.88
N GLN A 134 -32.90 15.95 4.42
CA GLN A 134 -33.38 15.95 3.03
C GLN A 134 -32.25 16.22 2.02
N VAL A 135 -31.43 17.25 2.25
CA VAL A 135 -30.31 17.55 1.33
C VAL A 135 -29.22 16.49 1.38
N ASN A 136 -28.88 15.96 2.54
CA ASN A 136 -27.83 14.95 2.65
C ASN A 136 -28.23 13.63 2.00
N GLN A 137 -29.49 13.21 2.14
CA GLN A 137 -30.01 12.04 1.42
C GLN A 137 -29.94 12.21 -0.10
N LYS A 138 -30.02 13.44 -0.60
CA LYS A 138 -30.02 13.76 -2.04
C LYS A 138 -28.63 14.01 -2.61
N TYR A 139 -27.71 14.60 -1.85
CA TYR A 139 -26.47 15.17 -2.40
C TYR A 139 -25.18 14.74 -1.70
N ARG A 140 -25.26 13.94 -0.64
CA ARG A 140 -24.09 13.54 0.15
C ARG A 140 -24.07 12.04 0.43
N HIS A 141 -22.89 11.55 0.78
CA HIS A 141 -22.72 10.17 1.19
C HIS A 141 -23.27 9.97 2.61
N PRO A 142 -23.94 8.85 2.92
CA PRO A 142 -24.43 8.54 4.28
C PRO A 142 -23.37 8.47 5.39
N PHE A 143 -22.08 8.46 5.06
CA PHE A 143 -20.99 8.45 6.05
C PHE A 143 -20.23 9.78 6.09
N ARG A 144 -20.56 10.72 5.19
CA ARG A 144 -19.97 12.05 5.09
C ARG A 144 -21.08 13.08 4.79
N PRO A 145 -22.11 13.21 5.65
CA PRO A 145 -23.17 14.20 5.46
C PRO A 145 -22.62 15.61 5.70
N SER A 146 -23.07 16.61 4.94
CA SER A 146 -22.83 18.01 5.29
C SER A 146 -23.53 18.34 6.60
N MET A 147 -22.76 18.74 7.60
CA MET A 147 -23.21 19.07 8.96
C MET A 147 -23.22 20.58 9.22
N ARG A 148 -22.38 21.36 8.52
CA ARG A 148 -22.20 22.79 8.77
C ARG A 148 -22.78 23.66 7.66
N PHE A 149 -23.74 24.48 8.05
CA PHE A 149 -24.39 25.46 7.20
C PHE A 149 -24.46 26.82 7.90
N ASP A 150 -24.21 27.87 7.14
CA ASP A 150 -24.36 29.25 7.58
C ASP A 150 -25.53 29.90 6.85
N ALA A 151 -26.47 30.47 7.59
CA ALA A 151 -27.54 31.31 7.03
C ALA A 151 -26.98 32.70 6.68
N ILE A 152 -27.44 33.26 5.57
CA ILE A 152 -27.15 34.65 5.19
C ILE A 152 -28.32 35.51 5.67
N LEU A 153 -28.12 36.17 6.82
CA LEU A 153 -29.08 37.12 7.38
C LEU A 153 -28.70 38.55 7.01
N ARG A 154 -29.61 39.52 7.25
CA ARG A 154 -29.31 40.96 7.06
C ARG A 154 -28.10 41.44 7.86
N THR A 155 -27.79 40.76 8.97
CA THR A 155 -26.66 41.05 9.86
C THR A 155 -25.36 40.38 9.45
N GLY A 156 -25.38 39.47 8.46
CA GLY A 156 -24.21 38.75 7.97
C GLY A 156 -24.38 37.23 7.98
N HIS A 157 -23.25 36.52 7.99
CA HIS A 157 -23.20 35.06 8.03
C HIS A 157 -23.39 34.58 9.47
N ILE A 158 -24.38 33.71 9.71
CA ILE A 158 -24.65 33.16 11.05
C ILE A 158 -24.83 31.64 10.92
N SER A 159 -24.09 30.86 11.70
CA SER A 159 -24.18 29.40 11.68
C SER A 159 -25.55 28.91 12.14
N PHE A 160 -26.03 27.81 11.55
CA PHE A 160 -27.29 27.18 11.96
C PHE A 160 -27.29 26.79 13.45
N GLU A 161 -26.14 26.42 14.00
CA GLU A 161 -25.95 26.13 15.42
C GLU A 161 -26.22 27.37 16.29
N SER A 162 -25.77 28.55 15.86
CA SER A 162 -26.04 29.82 16.56
C SER A 162 -27.52 30.22 16.51
N LEU A 163 -28.27 29.73 15.52
CA LEU A 163 -29.71 29.95 15.38
C LEU A 163 -30.55 28.92 16.15
N SER A 164 -29.95 27.88 16.70
CA SER A 164 -30.66 26.69 17.19
C SER A 164 -31.77 26.97 18.22
N GLY A 165 -31.55 27.93 19.11
CA GLY A 165 -32.50 28.34 20.16
C GLY A 165 -33.53 29.38 19.73
N ARG A 166 -33.42 29.96 18.52
CA ARG A 166 -34.36 30.97 18.01
C ARG A 166 -35.59 30.31 17.41
N THR A 167 -36.72 31.02 17.44
CA THR A 167 -37.92 30.57 16.71
C THR A 167 -37.75 30.80 15.19
N ILE A 168 -38.57 30.12 14.40
CA ILE A 168 -38.66 30.39 12.96
C ILE A 168 -39.08 31.84 12.72
N GLU A 169 -40.09 32.34 13.45
CA GLU A 169 -40.57 33.72 13.35
C GLU A 169 -39.45 34.74 13.59
N ASP A 170 -38.66 34.56 14.66
CA ASP A 170 -37.52 35.43 14.95
C ASP A 170 -36.50 35.42 13.80
N THR A 171 -36.24 34.23 13.23
CA THR A 171 -35.26 34.06 12.15
C THR A 171 -35.76 34.72 10.86
N LEU A 172 -37.05 34.58 10.54
CA LEU A 172 -37.68 35.20 9.38
C LEU A 172 -37.58 36.74 9.44
N GLY A 173 -37.72 37.33 10.62
CA GLY A 173 -37.56 38.78 10.81
C GLY A 173 -36.21 39.34 10.35
N ASP A 174 -35.16 38.50 10.35
CA ASP A 174 -33.79 38.86 9.97
C ASP A 174 -33.47 38.54 8.49
N LEU A 175 -34.36 37.89 7.75
CA LEU A 175 -34.15 37.51 6.34
C LEU A 175 -34.49 38.66 5.39
N SER A 176 -33.82 38.70 4.24
CA SER A 176 -34.13 39.67 3.17
C SER A 176 -35.42 39.34 2.43
N ASP A 177 -35.67 38.06 2.21
CA ASP A 177 -36.79 37.51 1.46
C ASP A 177 -37.72 36.74 2.41
N ASP A 178 -39.03 36.85 2.20
CA ASP A 178 -40.02 36.18 3.03
C ASP A 178 -39.95 34.65 2.82
N CYS A 179 -39.83 33.89 3.92
CA CYS A 179 -39.75 32.42 3.91
C CYS A 179 -38.60 31.79 3.09
N VAL A 180 -37.56 32.55 2.72
CA VAL A 180 -36.39 32.02 2.01
C VAL A 180 -35.13 32.18 2.86
N VAL A 181 -34.48 31.07 3.18
CA VAL A 181 -33.22 31.02 3.94
C VAL A 181 -32.06 30.79 2.96
N PRO A 182 -31.38 31.83 2.47
CA PRO A 182 -30.12 31.66 1.75
C PRO A 182 -29.06 31.08 2.68
N TYR A 183 -28.31 30.07 2.23
CA TYR A 183 -27.28 29.43 3.04
C TYR A 183 -25.98 29.17 2.26
N VAL A 184 -24.88 29.07 3.01
CA VAL A 184 -23.56 28.66 2.53
C VAL A 184 -23.16 27.36 3.22
N ARG A 185 -22.66 26.41 2.45
CA ARG A 185 -22.10 25.15 2.97
C ARG A 185 -20.68 25.37 3.45
N SER A 186 -20.32 24.77 4.58
CA SER A 186 -18.98 24.85 5.17
C SER A 186 -18.30 23.48 5.19
N ASP A 187 -18.32 22.83 4.03
CA ASP A 187 -17.87 21.46 3.83
C ASP A 187 -16.34 21.29 3.93
N GLU A 188 -15.56 22.37 3.73
CA GLU A 188 -14.09 22.31 3.74
C GLU A 188 -13.48 22.05 5.12
N TYR A 189 -14.27 22.17 6.19
CA TYR A 189 -13.83 22.05 7.58
C TYR A 189 -14.48 20.86 8.32
N GLU A 190 -15.10 19.92 7.60
CA GLU A 190 -15.80 18.82 8.24
C GLU A 190 -14.84 17.69 8.65
N GLU A 191 -14.37 17.78 9.89
CA GLU A 191 -13.76 16.65 10.59
C GLU A 191 -14.85 15.64 10.96
N HIS A 192 -15.09 14.66 10.09
CA HIS A 192 -15.95 13.52 10.39
C HIS A 192 -15.25 12.49 11.28
N LYS A 193 -14.54 12.92 12.33
CA LYS A 193 -13.83 12.01 13.26
C LYS A 193 -14.77 10.96 13.87
N ASP A 194 -16.03 11.30 14.03
CA ASP A 194 -17.06 10.40 14.53
C ASP A 194 -17.73 9.55 13.44
N SER A 195 -17.31 9.63 12.17
CA SER A 195 -17.97 8.86 11.11
C SER A 195 -17.68 7.36 11.23
N PRO A 196 -18.69 6.50 11.00
CA PRO A 196 -18.51 5.05 10.92
C PRO A 196 -17.37 4.61 9.99
N GLU A 197 -17.02 5.42 9.00
CA GLU A 197 -15.92 5.12 8.08
C GLU A 197 -14.55 4.98 8.78
N TRP A 198 -14.32 5.71 9.89
CA TRP A 198 -13.04 5.71 10.60
C TRP A 198 -12.89 4.51 11.53
N TYR A 199 -14.01 3.91 11.91
CA TYR A 199 -14.05 2.81 12.87
C TYR A 199 -14.20 1.46 12.19
N PHE A 200 -14.85 1.40 11.02
CA PHE A 200 -15.18 0.14 10.34
C PHE A 200 -14.54 0.05 8.97
N LYS A 201 -14.04 -1.13 8.64
CA LYS A 201 -13.52 -1.43 7.30
C LYS A 201 -14.65 -1.44 6.28
N PRO A 202 -14.39 -1.22 4.97
CA PRO A 202 -15.44 -1.13 3.96
C PRO A 202 -16.41 -2.32 3.93
N TRP A 203 -15.93 -3.56 4.15
CA TRP A 203 -16.76 -4.76 4.20
C TRP A 203 -17.56 -4.95 5.50
N GLU A 204 -17.31 -4.13 6.53
CA GLU A 204 -18.03 -4.17 7.81
C GLU A 204 -19.13 -3.10 7.89
N ARG A 205 -19.14 -2.17 6.94
CA ARG A 205 -20.06 -1.03 6.92
C ARG A 205 -21.46 -1.47 6.47
N THR A 206 -22.47 -0.97 7.16
CA THR A 206 -23.88 -1.14 6.80
C THR A 206 -24.45 0.21 6.37
N LEU A 207 -25.13 0.25 5.22
CA LEU A 207 -25.79 1.45 4.72
C LEU A 207 -27.12 1.68 5.45
N PRO A 208 -27.53 2.94 5.68
CA PRO A 208 -28.86 3.25 6.20
C PRO A 208 -29.97 2.66 5.31
N SER A 209 -31.13 2.34 5.88
CA SER A 209 -32.24 1.70 5.16
C SER A 209 -32.81 2.50 3.98
N TRP A 210 -32.63 3.83 3.98
CA TRP A 210 -33.03 4.72 2.88
C TRP A 210 -32.01 4.77 1.74
N CYS A 211 -30.80 4.25 1.95
CA CYS A 211 -29.68 4.28 1.02
C CYS A 211 -29.46 2.91 0.39
N ALA A 212 -29.62 2.81 -0.92
CA ALA A 212 -29.33 1.60 -1.69
C ALA A 212 -28.47 1.93 -2.90
N THR A 213 -27.72 0.94 -3.37
CA THR A 213 -26.94 1.10 -4.60
C THR A 213 -27.88 1.23 -5.80
N PRO A 214 -27.75 2.28 -6.62
CA PRO A 214 -28.66 2.52 -7.73
C PRO A 214 -28.63 1.42 -8.80
N ASP A 215 -29.79 1.15 -9.39
CA ASP A 215 -29.94 0.12 -10.44
C ASP A 215 -29.15 0.46 -11.72
N HIS A 216 -28.92 1.74 -12.01
CA HIS A 216 -28.15 2.18 -13.19
C HIS A 216 -26.64 2.00 -13.04
N TRP A 217 -26.14 1.63 -11.85
CA TRP A 217 -24.74 1.28 -11.66
C TRP A 217 -24.49 -0.13 -12.18
N VAL A 218 -23.32 -0.34 -12.80
CA VAL A 218 -22.99 -1.59 -13.50
C VAL A 218 -22.32 -2.58 -12.57
N ASP A 219 -22.64 -3.86 -12.70
CA ASP A 219 -21.87 -4.90 -12.04
C ASP A 219 -20.49 -5.02 -12.71
N PRO A 220 -19.38 -4.84 -11.97
CA PRO A 220 -18.04 -4.97 -12.52
C PRO A 220 -17.69 -6.42 -12.88
N ILE A 221 -16.70 -6.58 -13.75
CA ILE A 221 -16.14 -7.89 -14.06
C ILE A 221 -15.26 -8.32 -12.86
N PRO A 222 -15.54 -9.45 -12.20
CA PRO A 222 -14.76 -9.91 -11.06
C PRO A 222 -13.31 -10.19 -11.47
N PRO A 223 -12.31 -9.94 -10.59
CA PRO A 223 -10.94 -10.34 -10.85
C PRO A 223 -10.84 -11.88 -10.93
N PRO A 224 -9.87 -12.44 -11.68
CA PRO A 224 -9.77 -13.88 -11.89
C PRO A 224 -9.76 -14.74 -10.62
N GLY A 225 -9.12 -14.27 -9.55
CA GLY A 225 -9.04 -14.96 -8.26
C GLY A 225 -10.22 -14.73 -7.31
N PHE A 226 -11.27 -14.02 -7.75
CA PHE A 226 -12.48 -13.86 -6.92
C PHE A 226 -13.32 -15.13 -6.91
N VAL A 227 -13.57 -15.65 -5.71
CA VAL A 227 -14.47 -16.77 -5.46
C VAL A 227 -15.75 -16.23 -4.82
N GLN A 228 -16.91 -16.56 -5.39
CA GLN A 228 -18.20 -16.03 -4.95
C GLN A 228 -18.73 -16.67 -3.66
N ASP A 229 -18.23 -17.84 -3.27
CA ASP A 229 -18.68 -18.56 -2.08
C ASP A 229 -18.02 -18.04 -0.80
N ASP A 230 -18.81 -17.40 0.05
CA ASP A 230 -18.41 -16.89 1.39
C ASP A 230 -17.98 -17.99 2.38
N TYR A 231 -17.99 -19.26 1.97
CA TYR A 231 -17.77 -20.44 2.82
C TYR A 231 -16.53 -21.26 2.48
N VAL A 232 -15.74 -20.88 1.48
CA VAL A 232 -14.45 -21.54 1.26
C VAL A 232 -13.50 -21.07 2.35
N PRO A 233 -13.04 -21.94 3.26
CA PRO A 233 -12.08 -21.53 4.28
C PRO A 233 -10.80 -21.12 3.56
N THR A 234 -10.50 -19.82 3.55
CA THR A 234 -9.21 -19.33 3.04
C THR A 234 -8.12 -19.78 4.00
N ALA A 235 -7.00 -20.26 3.47
CA ALA A 235 -5.84 -20.54 4.31
C ALA A 235 -5.36 -19.24 5.00
N GLN A 236 -4.77 -19.37 6.17
CA GLN A 236 -4.25 -18.22 6.91
C GLN A 236 -3.14 -17.52 6.10
N ASN A 237 -3.10 -16.19 6.16
CA ASN A 237 -2.20 -15.34 5.37
C ASN A 237 -2.33 -15.51 3.84
N GLU A 238 -3.36 -16.20 3.36
CA GLU A 238 -3.64 -16.26 1.93
C GLU A 238 -4.53 -15.09 1.51
N GLN A 239 -4.14 -14.44 0.41
CA GLN A 239 -4.86 -13.31 -0.14
C GLN A 239 -6.12 -13.77 -0.88
N TYR A 240 -7.22 -13.08 -0.61
CA TYR A 240 -8.50 -13.29 -1.30
C TYR A 240 -9.20 -11.95 -1.52
N TYR A 241 -10.32 -11.96 -2.24
CA TYR A 241 -11.08 -10.75 -2.54
C TYR A 241 -12.38 -10.70 -1.75
N LYS A 242 -12.68 -9.55 -1.15
CA LYS A 242 -14.04 -9.21 -0.69
C LYS A 242 -14.73 -8.31 -1.71
N LYS A 243 -15.91 -8.72 -2.16
CA LYS A 243 -16.82 -7.89 -2.95
C LYS A 243 -17.59 -6.96 -2.02
N VAL A 244 -17.42 -5.65 -2.17
CA VAL A 244 -18.01 -4.63 -1.30
C VAL A 244 -18.80 -3.63 -2.15
N PRO A 245 -20.01 -3.21 -1.75
CA PRO A 245 -20.73 -2.15 -2.45
C PRO A 245 -19.89 -0.87 -2.59
N THR A 246 -19.92 -0.21 -3.74
CA THR A 246 -19.13 1.03 -3.95
C THR A 246 -19.56 2.14 -2.98
N LEU A 247 -20.84 2.18 -2.59
CA LEU A 247 -21.36 3.06 -1.53
C LEU A 247 -20.79 2.78 -0.13
N ASN A 248 -19.98 1.75 0.07
CA ASN A 248 -19.26 1.61 1.32
C ASN A 248 -17.97 2.45 1.32
N PHE A 249 -17.64 3.13 0.23
CA PHE A 249 -16.49 4.01 0.10
C PHE A 249 -16.91 5.48 0.05
N PRO A 250 -16.92 6.17 1.20
CA PRO A 250 -17.44 7.53 1.27
C PRO A 250 -16.55 8.60 0.69
N HIS A 251 -15.23 8.38 0.72
CA HIS A 251 -14.23 9.34 0.31
C HIS A 251 -14.52 10.76 0.84
N ASN A 252 -14.72 11.75 -0.04
CA ASN A 252 -14.99 13.15 0.31
C ASN A 252 -16.49 13.43 0.53
N GLY A 253 -17.34 12.42 0.38
CA GLY A 253 -18.78 12.50 0.59
C GLY A 253 -19.61 13.07 -0.56
N ARG A 254 -19.02 13.32 -1.74
CA ARG A 254 -19.65 14.11 -2.82
C ARG A 254 -19.87 13.36 -4.12
N ASN A 255 -18.93 12.51 -4.49
CA ASN A 255 -18.89 11.92 -5.83
C ASN A 255 -19.54 10.54 -5.85
N ILE A 256 -19.21 9.71 -4.86
CA ILE A 256 -19.85 8.41 -4.65
C ILE A 256 -21.11 8.65 -3.81
N VAL A 257 -22.23 8.99 -4.44
CA VAL A 257 -23.51 9.22 -3.74
C VAL A 257 -24.64 8.47 -4.43
N PRO A 258 -25.73 8.10 -3.73
CA PRO A 258 -26.83 7.33 -4.34
C PRO A 258 -27.47 8.03 -5.54
N SER A 259 -27.42 9.36 -5.60
CA SER A 259 -27.95 10.15 -6.71
C SER A 259 -26.94 10.36 -7.85
N ALA A 260 -25.73 9.81 -7.76
CA ALA A 260 -24.66 10.07 -8.72
C ALA A 260 -25.03 9.59 -10.12
N LYS A 261 -24.93 10.52 -11.07
CA LYS A 261 -25.08 10.29 -12.53
C LYS A 261 -23.77 10.50 -13.29
N LYS A 262 -22.75 10.99 -12.59
CA LYS A 262 -21.40 11.18 -13.10
C LYS A 262 -20.40 10.56 -12.12
N PRO A 263 -19.41 9.80 -12.61
CA PRO A 263 -19.21 9.39 -14.01
C PRO A 263 -20.41 8.59 -14.57
N ASP A 264 -20.55 8.53 -15.90
CA ASP A 264 -21.74 7.92 -16.54
C ASP A 264 -21.77 6.39 -16.42
N ILE A 265 -20.63 5.76 -16.14
CA ILE A 265 -20.55 4.35 -15.80
C ILE A 265 -19.94 4.25 -14.39
N ILE A 266 -20.73 3.83 -13.40
CA ILE A 266 -20.29 3.67 -12.00
C ILE A 266 -20.35 2.18 -11.65
N SER A 267 -19.27 1.66 -11.07
CA SER A 267 -19.24 0.28 -10.57
C SER A 267 -20.17 0.14 -9.37
N ARG A 268 -21.00 -0.92 -9.35
CA ARG A 268 -21.89 -1.27 -8.24
C ARG A 268 -21.13 -1.79 -7.02
N ALA A 269 -20.02 -2.47 -7.26
CA ALA A 269 -19.18 -3.05 -6.22
C ALA A 269 -17.69 -2.85 -6.52
N LEU A 270 -16.85 -2.95 -5.51
CA LEU A 270 -15.39 -2.96 -5.60
C LEU A 270 -14.88 -4.29 -5.03
N PHE A 271 -13.84 -4.84 -5.62
CA PHE A 271 -13.15 -6.04 -5.15
C PHE A 271 -11.88 -5.61 -4.42
N ILE A 272 -11.86 -5.84 -3.11
CA ILE A 272 -10.76 -5.42 -2.25
C ILE A 272 -9.92 -6.65 -1.91
N PRO A 273 -8.60 -6.63 -2.19
CA PRO A 273 -7.71 -7.69 -1.74
C PRO A 273 -7.57 -7.62 -0.22
N VAL A 274 -7.79 -8.76 0.42
CA VAL A 274 -7.75 -8.92 1.87
C VAL A 274 -6.99 -10.20 2.25
N GLU A 275 -6.53 -10.24 3.49
CA GLU A 275 -5.87 -11.41 4.10
C GLU A 275 -6.33 -11.55 5.56
N ASP A 276 -6.44 -12.80 6.04
CA ASP A 276 -6.79 -13.07 7.45
C ASP A 276 -5.52 -13.30 8.27
N LYS A 277 -5.29 -12.47 9.30
CA LYS A 277 -4.08 -12.52 10.18
C LYS A 277 -4.31 -13.34 11.45
N PHE A 278 -3.22 -13.86 12.02
CA PHE A 278 -3.26 -14.94 13.01
C PHE A 278 -3.86 -14.58 14.38
N THR A 279 -3.85 -13.31 14.85
CA THR A 279 -4.38 -13.00 16.19
C THR A 279 -4.54 -11.50 16.48
N PRO A 280 -5.72 -11.06 16.95
CA PRO A 280 -7.02 -11.74 16.80
C PRO A 280 -7.31 -11.97 15.31
N THR A 281 -8.07 -13.03 14.98
CA THR A 281 -8.42 -13.37 13.59
C THR A 281 -9.15 -12.19 12.97
N ARG A 282 -8.41 -11.38 12.20
CA ARG A 282 -8.89 -10.13 11.64
C ARG A 282 -8.58 -10.14 10.16
N THR A 283 -9.62 -9.96 9.37
CA THR A 283 -9.46 -9.63 7.95
C THR A 283 -8.84 -8.23 7.87
N CYS A 284 -7.69 -8.15 7.21
CA CYS A 284 -6.97 -6.92 6.94
C CYS A 284 -6.96 -6.67 5.43
N GLU A 285 -6.85 -5.41 5.02
CA GLU A 285 -6.52 -5.06 3.64
C GLU A 285 -5.09 -5.54 3.37
N VAL A 286 -4.85 -6.13 2.20
CA VAL A 286 -3.49 -6.50 1.79
C VAL A 286 -2.66 -5.22 1.68
N THR A 287 -1.47 -5.23 2.29
CA THR A 287 -0.50 -4.15 2.10
C THR A 287 -0.02 -4.19 0.65
N LEU A 288 -0.33 -3.14 -0.10
CA LEU A 288 0.14 -2.99 -1.47
C LEU A 288 1.46 -2.22 -1.43
N GLU A 289 2.54 -2.85 -1.86
CA GLU A 289 3.85 -2.18 -1.94
C GLU A 289 3.84 -1.19 -3.10
N ASP A 290 4.00 0.10 -2.79
CA ASP A 290 3.94 1.20 -3.76
C ASP A 290 5.06 1.15 -4.84
N GLY A 291 6.05 0.26 -4.67
CA GLY A 291 7.14 0.01 -5.63
C GLY A 291 7.01 -1.27 -6.46
N ALA A 292 6.11 -2.18 -6.10
CA ALA A 292 5.93 -3.46 -6.80
C ALA A 292 5.20 -3.25 -8.13
N ASP A 293 5.64 -3.96 -9.18
CA ASP A 293 4.93 -3.96 -10.44
C ASP A 293 3.83 -5.03 -10.45
N LEU A 294 2.60 -4.58 -10.23
CA LEU A 294 1.44 -5.46 -10.10
C LEU A 294 0.76 -5.73 -11.44
N VAL A 295 1.14 -5.03 -12.51
CA VAL A 295 0.49 -5.15 -13.82
C VAL A 295 1.45 -5.83 -14.80
N PRO A 296 1.14 -7.05 -15.28
CA PRO A 296 1.94 -7.71 -16.29
C PRO A 296 2.12 -6.83 -17.52
N HIS A 297 3.32 -6.86 -18.13
CA HIS A 297 3.68 -5.98 -19.24
C HIS A 297 2.64 -5.97 -20.39
N GLY A 298 2.15 -7.14 -20.79
CA GLY A 298 1.14 -7.27 -21.86
C GLY A 298 -0.26 -6.75 -21.50
N ALA A 299 -0.51 -6.40 -20.24
CA ALA A 299 -1.78 -5.86 -19.74
C ALA A 299 -1.75 -4.33 -19.57
N HIS A 300 -0.67 -3.66 -19.97
CA HIS A 300 -0.54 -2.21 -19.90
C HIS A 300 -1.42 -1.55 -20.96
N LEU A 301 -2.31 -0.65 -20.53
CA LEU A 301 -3.18 0.12 -21.41
C LEU A 301 -2.66 1.55 -21.53
N THR A 302 -2.33 1.97 -22.74
CA THR A 302 -1.83 3.31 -23.04
C THR A 302 -2.98 4.28 -23.36
N PRO A 303 -3.11 5.41 -22.66
CA PRO A 303 -4.10 6.44 -22.98
C PRO A 303 -4.10 6.85 -24.45
N GLY A 304 -5.28 7.13 -25.00
CA GLY A 304 -5.50 7.42 -26.42
C GLY A 304 -5.73 6.17 -27.29
N ALA A 305 -5.34 4.98 -26.83
CA ALA A 305 -5.57 3.71 -27.51
C ALA A 305 -6.53 2.76 -26.76
N ILE A 306 -7.01 3.17 -25.58
CA ILE A 306 -7.85 2.35 -24.72
C ILE A 306 -9.27 2.24 -25.28
N THR A 307 -9.75 1.02 -25.47
CA THR A 307 -11.14 0.76 -25.88
C THR A 307 -12.10 0.88 -24.69
N LEU A 308 -13.39 1.09 -24.96
CA LEU A 308 -14.40 1.16 -23.92
C LEU A 308 -14.48 -0.13 -23.08
N ASP A 309 -14.36 -1.29 -23.72
CA ASP A 309 -14.43 -2.57 -23.02
C ASP A 309 -13.18 -2.82 -22.17
N ALA A 310 -11.99 -2.41 -22.64
CA ALA A 310 -10.77 -2.47 -21.83
C ALA A 310 -10.89 -1.55 -20.60
N ALA A 311 -11.41 -0.32 -20.77
CA ALA A 311 -11.64 0.60 -19.66
C ALA A 311 -12.69 0.07 -18.66
N ARG A 312 -13.77 -0.55 -19.15
CA ARG A 312 -14.76 -1.23 -18.30
C ARG A 312 -14.17 -2.41 -17.53
N GLY A 313 -13.21 -3.12 -18.12
CA GLY A 313 -12.49 -4.21 -17.46
C GLY A 313 -11.64 -3.77 -16.25
N LEU A 314 -11.39 -2.46 -16.10
CA LEU A 314 -10.71 -1.90 -14.93
C LEU A 314 -11.68 -1.61 -13.76
N LEU A 315 -12.98 -1.40 -14.05
CA LEU A 315 -13.96 -0.99 -13.04
C LEU A 315 -14.12 -2.06 -11.94
N GLY A 316 -14.20 -1.59 -10.70
CA GLY A 316 -14.32 -2.42 -9.51
C GLY A 316 -13.02 -3.07 -9.06
N ARG A 317 -11.90 -2.90 -9.79
CA ARG A 317 -10.64 -3.59 -9.50
C ARG A 317 -9.57 -2.63 -8.98
N VAL A 318 -8.55 -3.19 -8.33
CA VAL A 318 -7.31 -2.48 -8.08
C VAL A 318 -6.60 -2.25 -9.42
N VAL A 319 -6.19 -1.01 -9.64
CA VAL A 319 -5.44 -0.57 -10.81
C VAL A 319 -4.12 0.04 -10.37
N GLN A 320 -3.10 -0.17 -11.18
CA GLN A 320 -1.84 0.56 -11.10
C GLN A 320 -1.71 1.43 -12.34
N SER A 321 -1.21 2.64 -12.14
CA SER A 321 -0.91 3.57 -13.21
C SER A 321 0.50 4.13 -13.02
N SER A 322 1.13 4.55 -14.11
CA SER A 322 2.41 5.26 -14.04
C SER A 322 2.41 6.54 -14.86
N THR A 323 3.18 7.54 -14.41
CA THR A 323 3.48 8.74 -15.19
C THR A 323 4.59 8.53 -16.21
N GLU A 324 5.37 7.47 -16.08
CA GLU A 324 6.49 7.16 -16.95
C GLU A 324 6.10 6.07 -17.96
N PRO A 325 6.38 6.26 -19.25
CA PRO A 325 6.20 5.20 -20.24
C PRO A 325 7.17 4.07 -19.90
N ARG A 326 6.69 2.83 -19.96
CA ARG A 326 7.58 1.69 -19.74
C ARG A 326 8.38 1.42 -21.02
N PRO A 327 9.70 1.23 -20.94
CA PRO A 327 10.49 0.89 -22.11
C PRO A 327 10.04 -0.46 -22.67
N ASP A 328 9.97 -0.54 -24.00
CA ASP A 328 9.65 -1.76 -24.72
C ASP A 328 10.68 -2.86 -24.39
N PRO A 329 10.25 -4.06 -23.93
CA PRO A 329 11.14 -5.17 -23.59
C PRO A 329 11.97 -5.65 -24.78
N ASP A 330 11.48 -5.43 -26.01
CA ASP A 330 12.18 -5.79 -27.24
C ASP A 330 13.21 -4.74 -27.69
N THR A 331 13.24 -3.57 -27.02
CA THR A 331 14.22 -2.52 -27.33
C THR A 331 15.47 -2.69 -26.47
N PRO A 332 16.67 -2.77 -27.07
CA PRO A 332 17.93 -2.88 -26.32
C PRO A 332 18.02 -1.82 -25.22
N PRO A 333 18.52 -2.15 -24.02
CA PRO A 333 18.73 -1.16 -22.97
C PRO A 333 19.60 -0.02 -23.52
N ALA A 334 19.04 1.19 -23.59
CA ALA A 334 19.83 2.36 -23.91
C ALA A 334 20.87 2.55 -22.78
N GLU A 335 22.13 2.78 -23.15
CA GLU A 335 23.30 2.89 -22.24
C GLU A 335 23.14 3.90 -21.08
N LYS A 336 22.10 4.75 -21.10
CA LYS A 336 21.77 5.71 -20.04
C LYS A 336 20.25 5.81 -19.85
N ARG A 337 19.62 4.82 -19.22
CA ARG A 337 18.25 4.98 -18.72
C ARG A 337 18.29 5.82 -17.45
N ARG A 338 17.49 6.89 -17.41
CA ARG A 338 17.28 7.68 -16.19
C ARG A 338 16.61 6.77 -15.15
N LYS A 339 17.19 6.61 -13.94
CA LYS A 339 16.57 5.88 -12.83
C LYS A 339 15.20 6.51 -12.55
N VAL A 340 14.14 5.75 -12.83
CA VAL A 340 12.77 6.16 -12.54
C VAL A 340 12.49 5.73 -11.11
N ASN A 341 12.23 6.70 -10.23
CA ASN A 341 11.77 6.39 -8.89
C ASN A 341 10.34 5.83 -9.00
N LYS A 342 10.20 4.49 -8.93
CA LYS A 342 8.92 3.77 -9.06
C LYS A 342 7.88 4.29 -8.06
N HIS A 343 8.28 4.56 -6.81
CA HIS A 343 7.41 5.12 -5.76
C HIS A 343 6.81 6.49 -6.14
N ILE A 344 7.57 7.34 -6.87
CA ILE A 344 7.06 8.64 -7.32
C ILE A 344 6.23 8.50 -8.61
N ALA A 345 6.66 7.62 -9.50
CA ALA A 345 6.09 7.50 -10.83
C ALA A 345 4.82 6.65 -10.87
N GLN A 346 4.63 5.71 -9.95
CA GLN A 346 3.50 4.79 -9.92
C GLN A 346 2.46 5.20 -8.88
N THR A 347 1.20 4.86 -9.14
CA THR A 347 0.09 5.10 -8.22
C THR A 347 -0.87 3.93 -8.29
N ILE A 348 -1.19 3.39 -7.11
CA ILE A 348 -2.14 2.30 -6.92
C ILE A 348 -3.47 2.86 -6.39
N GLY A 349 -4.58 2.39 -6.95
CA GLY A 349 -5.90 2.72 -6.45
C GLY A 349 -6.97 1.74 -6.93
N ILE A 350 -8.22 1.97 -6.55
CA ILE A 350 -9.36 1.16 -6.97
C ILE A 350 -10.21 1.98 -7.93
N ALA A 351 -10.42 1.49 -9.15
CA ALA A 351 -11.24 2.18 -10.13
C ALA A 351 -12.73 1.97 -9.82
N TRP A 352 -13.48 3.06 -9.61
CA TRP A 352 -14.88 2.99 -9.20
C TRP A 352 -15.85 3.56 -10.24
N GLY A 353 -15.36 4.39 -11.17
CA GLY A 353 -16.20 5.00 -12.19
C GLY A 353 -15.45 5.38 -13.46
N LEU A 354 -16.16 5.45 -14.57
CA LEU A 354 -15.64 5.73 -15.90
C LEU A 354 -16.53 6.76 -16.60
N GLU A 355 -15.95 7.90 -16.93
CA GLU A 355 -16.58 8.93 -17.73
C GLU A 355 -16.27 8.72 -19.22
N THR A 356 -17.29 8.87 -20.06
CA THR A 356 -17.17 8.77 -21.52
C THR A 356 -17.44 10.09 -22.22
N THR A 357 -16.87 10.25 -23.41
CA THR A 357 -17.20 11.34 -24.33
C THR A 357 -18.64 11.18 -24.86
N PRO A 358 -19.24 12.22 -25.46
CA PRO A 358 -20.55 12.09 -26.13
C PRO A 358 -20.59 10.98 -27.19
N ASP A 359 -19.45 10.64 -27.79
CA ASP A 359 -19.31 9.56 -28.78
C ASP A 359 -19.08 8.18 -28.16
N GLY A 360 -19.06 8.08 -26.83
CA GLY A 360 -18.89 6.83 -26.07
C GLY A 360 -17.44 6.38 -25.88
N ALA A 361 -16.45 7.22 -26.22
CA ALA A 361 -15.03 6.89 -26.00
C ALA A 361 -14.63 7.11 -24.53
N PRO A 362 -13.72 6.31 -23.96
CA PRO A 362 -13.20 6.53 -22.61
C PRO A 362 -12.55 7.91 -22.46
N LEU A 363 -12.95 8.65 -21.43
CA LEU A 363 -12.41 9.99 -21.14
C LEU A 363 -11.64 10.02 -19.81
N TRP A 364 -12.30 9.68 -18.69
CA TRP A 364 -11.70 9.71 -17.36
C TRP A 364 -11.98 8.42 -16.59
N LEU A 365 -10.96 7.83 -15.99
CA LEU A 365 -11.12 6.78 -14.99
C LEU A 365 -11.04 7.39 -13.60
N HIS A 366 -12.11 7.26 -12.82
CA HIS A 366 -12.18 7.71 -11.44
C HIS A 366 -11.67 6.61 -10.51
N CYS A 367 -10.70 6.96 -9.66
CA CYS A 367 -10.00 6.03 -8.79
C CYS A 367 -9.97 6.52 -7.34
N LEU A 368 -9.96 5.58 -6.40
CA LEU A 368 -9.68 5.80 -4.98
C LEU A 368 -8.23 5.39 -4.70
N LYS A 369 -7.37 6.31 -4.28
CA LYS A 369 -5.98 5.98 -3.95
C LYS A 369 -5.93 5.01 -2.76
N SER A 370 -5.11 3.98 -2.86
CA SER A 370 -4.81 3.08 -1.74
C SER A 370 -3.92 3.80 -0.70
N GLY A 371 -4.18 3.63 0.60
CA GLY A 371 -3.37 4.20 1.68
C GLY A 371 -4.14 4.90 2.80
N TRP A 372 -3.40 5.47 3.77
CA TRP A 372 -3.92 6.03 5.03
C TRP A 372 -4.80 7.27 4.86
N ILE A 373 -4.58 8.06 3.80
CA ILE A 373 -5.43 9.19 3.44
C ILE A 373 -6.05 8.86 2.10
N PRO A 374 -7.29 8.35 2.07
CA PRO A 374 -8.00 8.10 0.83
C PRO A 374 -8.05 9.41 0.05
N SER A 375 -7.57 9.44 -1.19
CA SER A 375 -7.72 10.57 -2.11
C SER A 375 -8.36 10.09 -3.41
N GLU A 376 -9.40 10.77 -3.88
CA GLU A 376 -9.94 10.56 -5.21
C GLU A 376 -9.05 11.25 -6.24
N TYR A 377 -8.80 10.53 -7.32
CA TYR A 377 -8.09 11.05 -8.48
C TYR A 377 -8.72 10.53 -9.76
N VAL A 378 -8.47 11.24 -10.85
CA VAL A 378 -8.89 10.85 -12.19
C VAL A 378 -7.68 10.63 -13.09
N LEU A 379 -7.72 9.57 -13.89
CA LEU A 379 -6.74 9.27 -14.92
C LEU A 379 -7.34 9.63 -16.29
N PRO A 380 -6.69 10.50 -17.09
CA PRO A 380 -7.15 10.81 -18.44
C PRO A 380 -6.86 9.62 -19.36
N LEU A 381 -7.91 8.99 -19.88
CA LEU A 381 -7.80 7.84 -20.78
C LEU A 381 -7.76 8.22 -22.26
N SER A 382 -8.18 9.44 -22.60
CA SER A 382 -8.21 9.94 -23.98
C SER A 382 -6.82 10.29 -24.56
N GLY A 383 -5.78 10.29 -23.72
CA GLY A 383 -4.45 10.78 -24.07
C GLY A 383 -4.30 12.31 -23.99
N ASP A 384 -5.38 13.04 -23.68
CA ASP A 384 -5.27 14.48 -23.39
C ASP A 384 -4.59 14.69 -22.03
N THR A 385 -3.45 15.37 -22.03
CA THR A 385 -2.69 15.67 -20.82
C THR A 385 -3.20 16.91 -20.06
N ARG A 386 -4.36 17.46 -20.45
CA ARG A 386 -4.97 18.60 -19.75
C ARG A 386 -5.24 18.23 -18.29
N MET A 387 -4.55 18.93 -17.40
CA MET A 387 -4.83 18.83 -15.97
C MET A 387 -6.07 19.67 -15.65
N VAL A 388 -7.13 19.01 -15.20
CA VAL A 388 -8.24 19.68 -14.52
C VAL A 388 -7.92 19.59 -13.03
N TYR A 389 -7.31 20.65 -12.52
CA TYR A 389 -7.06 20.83 -11.09
C TYR A 389 -7.22 22.32 -10.80
N GLU A 390 -8.13 22.66 -9.89
CA GLU A 390 -8.27 24.01 -9.37
C GLU A 390 -7.53 24.05 -8.03
N PRO A 391 -6.29 24.60 -7.97
CA PRO A 391 -5.44 24.54 -6.77
C PRO A 391 -6.06 25.20 -5.55
N ARG A 392 -7.04 26.08 -5.78
CA ARG A 392 -7.75 26.82 -4.74
C ARG A 392 -8.96 26.08 -4.18
N SER A 393 -9.45 25.06 -4.88
CA SER A 393 -10.60 24.27 -4.42
C SER A 393 -10.09 23.10 -3.59
N PRO A 394 -10.31 23.09 -2.25
CA PRO A 394 -9.95 21.96 -1.40
C PRO A 394 -10.78 20.70 -1.71
N LEU A 395 -11.70 20.80 -2.66
CA LEU A 395 -12.74 19.83 -2.98
C LEU A 395 -12.63 19.31 -4.42
N SER A 396 -11.65 19.81 -5.19
CA SER A 396 -11.43 19.37 -6.57
C SER A 396 -10.83 17.96 -6.64
N ILE A 397 -11.31 17.16 -7.59
CA ILE A 397 -10.72 15.84 -7.87
C ILE A 397 -9.39 16.06 -8.60
N ARG A 398 -8.33 15.42 -8.12
CA ARG A 398 -7.00 15.60 -8.71
C ARG A 398 -6.90 14.82 -10.03
N THR A 399 -6.53 15.50 -11.11
CA THR A 399 -6.05 14.83 -12.32
C THR A 399 -4.64 14.30 -12.11
N ALA A 400 -4.42 13.00 -12.32
CA ALA A 400 -3.10 12.37 -12.33
C ALA A 400 -2.65 12.12 -13.76
N ARG A 401 -1.39 12.44 -14.07
CA ARG A 401 -0.81 12.08 -15.37
C ARG A 401 -0.70 10.56 -15.47
N CYS A 402 -0.92 10.03 -16.66
CA CYS A 402 -0.92 8.61 -16.93
C CYS A 402 -0.26 8.36 -18.28
N ALA A 403 0.83 7.60 -18.27
CA ALA A 403 1.48 7.04 -19.46
C ALA A 403 0.93 5.63 -19.74
N TRP A 404 0.61 4.88 -18.69
CA TRP A 404 -0.11 3.62 -18.78
C TRP A 404 -0.94 3.37 -17.52
N VAL A 405 -1.97 2.54 -17.66
CA VAL A 405 -2.81 2.01 -16.57
C VAL A 405 -3.12 0.54 -16.84
N GLY A 406 -3.25 -0.28 -15.81
CA GLY A 406 -3.73 -1.65 -15.94
C GLY A 406 -4.31 -2.19 -14.65
N ALA A 407 -5.05 -3.29 -14.75
CA ALA A 407 -5.56 -4.01 -13.58
C ALA A 407 -4.40 -4.74 -12.89
N ALA A 408 -4.26 -4.54 -11.58
CA ALA A 408 -3.29 -5.25 -10.77
C ALA A 408 -3.63 -6.75 -10.73
N VAL A 409 -2.60 -7.59 -10.76
CA VAL A 409 -2.69 -9.06 -10.75
C VAL A 409 -2.04 -9.58 -9.48
N PHE A 410 -2.86 -10.10 -8.59
CA PHE A 410 -2.43 -10.59 -7.29
C PHE A 410 -2.06 -12.08 -7.33
N PRO A 411 -1.35 -12.61 -6.33
CA PRO A 411 -1.05 -14.04 -6.22
C PRO A 411 -2.29 -14.94 -6.43
N THR A 412 -3.45 -14.54 -5.87
CA THR A 412 -4.71 -15.28 -6.02
C THR A 412 -5.21 -15.31 -7.48
N ASP A 413 -5.01 -14.23 -8.24
CA ASP A 413 -5.33 -14.18 -9.67
C ASP A 413 -4.38 -15.07 -10.47
N ARG A 414 -3.08 -15.06 -10.16
CA ARG A 414 -2.08 -15.91 -10.81
C ARG A 414 -2.41 -17.40 -10.61
N LYS A 415 -2.82 -17.80 -9.40
CA LYS A 415 -3.28 -19.16 -9.11
C LYS A 415 -4.51 -19.54 -9.94
N ALA A 416 -5.53 -18.68 -9.99
CA ALA A 416 -6.76 -18.93 -10.73
C ALA A 416 -6.54 -19.06 -12.24
N LEU A 417 -5.68 -18.20 -12.81
CA LEU A 417 -5.33 -18.21 -14.24
C LEU A 417 -4.54 -19.47 -14.65
N LYS A 418 -3.73 -20.03 -13.74
CA LYS A 418 -3.05 -21.33 -13.97
C LYS A 418 -4.06 -22.49 -13.95
N GLY A 419 -5.08 -22.44 -13.11
CA GLY A 419 -6.09 -23.50 -12.97
C GLY A 419 -7.16 -23.54 -14.07
N THR A 420 -7.34 -22.50 -14.88
CA THR A 420 -8.39 -22.44 -15.93
C THR A 420 -7.96 -23.04 -17.27
N ASN A 421 -6.68 -23.34 -17.47
CA ASN A 421 -6.14 -23.91 -18.71
C ASN A 421 -6.06 -25.44 -18.72
N THR A 422 -6.63 -26.13 -17.73
CA THR A 422 -6.52 -27.59 -17.55
C THR A 422 -7.84 -28.34 -17.77
N GLU A 423 -8.58 -27.99 -18.83
CA GLU A 423 -9.57 -28.91 -19.41
C GLU A 423 -9.26 -29.16 -20.91
N HIS A 424 -8.86 -30.41 -21.20
CA HIS A 424 -8.57 -30.99 -22.51
C HIS A 424 -7.20 -30.72 -23.17
N THR A 425 -6.14 -31.21 -22.51
CA THR A 425 -5.18 -32.09 -23.21
C THR A 425 -4.74 -33.19 -22.27
N ALA A 426 -4.95 -34.43 -22.68
CA ALA A 426 -4.48 -35.60 -21.96
C ALA A 426 -2.95 -35.63 -21.95
N ALA A 427 -2.39 -35.78 -20.75
CA ALA A 427 -1.09 -36.36 -20.47
C ALA A 427 0.10 -35.77 -21.23
N GLU A 428 0.59 -34.63 -20.77
CA GLU A 428 2.01 -34.57 -20.40
C GLU A 428 2.05 -34.12 -18.94
N ASP A 429 2.41 -35.08 -18.08
CA ASP A 429 2.81 -34.82 -16.70
C ASP A 429 3.98 -33.84 -16.73
N GLU A 430 3.73 -32.53 -16.63
CA GLU A 430 4.70 -31.69 -15.96
C GLU A 430 4.53 -31.95 -14.46
N PRO A 431 5.53 -32.53 -13.80
CA PRO A 431 5.44 -32.75 -12.37
C PRO A 431 5.24 -31.38 -11.72
N GLU A 432 4.40 -31.32 -10.69
CA GLU A 432 4.66 -30.40 -9.60
C GLU A 432 6.14 -30.56 -9.28
N ALA A 433 6.96 -29.61 -9.70
CA ALA A 433 8.27 -29.46 -9.11
C ALA A 433 7.96 -29.14 -7.66
N ASP A 434 7.97 -30.17 -6.81
CA ASP A 434 8.63 -30.09 -5.52
C ASP A 434 9.81 -29.15 -5.77
N SER A 435 9.70 -27.89 -5.34
CA SER A 435 10.82 -26.98 -5.42
C SER A 435 11.86 -27.62 -4.50
N ASP A 436 12.81 -28.32 -5.11
CA ASP A 436 13.91 -29.08 -4.46
C ASP A 436 14.84 -28.15 -3.64
N GLY A 437 14.48 -26.87 -3.51
CA GLY A 437 15.12 -25.87 -2.68
C GLY A 437 14.91 -26.14 -1.20
N LEU A 438 15.98 -25.88 -0.43
CA LEU A 438 15.97 -26.00 1.01
C LEU A 438 14.98 -24.98 1.62
N PRO A 439 14.26 -25.33 2.70
CA PRO A 439 13.56 -24.34 3.51
C PRO A 439 14.52 -23.23 3.94
N TYR A 440 14.05 -21.97 4.02
CA TYR A 440 14.88 -20.83 4.41
C TYR A 440 15.75 -21.08 5.66
N SER A 441 15.20 -21.72 6.69
CA SER A 441 15.96 -22.03 7.92
C SER A 441 17.18 -22.91 7.66
N ASP A 442 17.03 -23.93 6.82
CA ASP A 442 18.10 -24.90 6.52
C ASP A 442 19.13 -24.28 5.58
N TRP A 443 18.66 -23.48 4.62
CA TRP A 443 19.53 -22.68 3.76
C TRP A 443 20.35 -21.67 4.58
N SER A 444 19.69 -20.92 5.47
CA SER A 444 20.34 -19.90 6.31
C SER A 444 21.37 -20.53 7.23
N ASP A 445 21.03 -21.61 7.94
CA ASP A 445 21.96 -22.33 8.82
C ASP A 445 23.23 -22.79 8.07
N LYS A 446 23.06 -23.32 6.85
CA LYS A 446 24.15 -23.79 6.00
C LYS A 446 25.01 -22.63 5.51
N THR A 447 24.39 -21.59 4.95
CA THR A 447 25.09 -20.42 4.39
C THR A 447 25.82 -19.64 5.48
N MET A 448 25.21 -19.47 6.64
CA MET A 448 25.83 -18.81 7.79
C MET A 448 27.03 -19.59 8.34
N ALA A 449 27.01 -20.93 8.26
CA ALA A 449 28.18 -21.74 8.58
C ALA A 449 29.34 -21.48 7.61
N TRP A 450 29.08 -21.32 6.31
CA TRP A 450 30.09 -20.96 5.31
C TRP A 450 30.62 -19.54 5.50
N ILE A 451 29.75 -18.55 5.75
CA ILE A 451 30.14 -17.17 6.05
C ILE A 451 31.08 -17.13 7.26
N ARG A 452 30.73 -17.82 8.35
CA ARG A 452 31.61 -17.91 9.54
C ARG A 452 32.97 -18.53 9.23
N LYS A 453 33.04 -19.55 8.37
CA LYS A 453 34.31 -20.18 7.96
C LYS A 453 35.16 -19.24 7.09
N LEU A 454 34.56 -18.55 6.11
CA LEU A 454 35.25 -17.60 5.23
C LEU A 454 35.90 -16.44 6.00
N ASN A 455 35.30 -16.02 7.12
CA ASN A 455 35.81 -14.95 7.96
C ASN A 455 36.74 -15.43 9.09
N MET A 456 37.13 -16.72 9.12
CA MET A 456 38.13 -17.22 10.08
C MET A 456 39.53 -16.69 9.76
N LYS A 457 40.31 -16.34 10.79
CA LYS A 457 41.63 -15.70 10.63
C LYS A 457 42.67 -16.57 9.90
N ASP A 458 42.46 -17.88 9.86
CA ASP A 458 43.34 -18.91 9.30
C ASP A 458 42.82 -19.50 7.98
N ILE A 459 41.82 -18.89 7.36
CA ILE A 459 41.27 -19.26 6.05
C ILE A 459 41.60 -18.15 5.02
N ASP A 460 41.92 -18.56 3.79
CA ASP A 460 41.98 -17.64 2.64
C ASP A 460 40.55 -17.49 2.08
N PRO A 461 39.94 -16.29 2.12
CA PRO A 461 38.56 -16.10 1.65
C PRO A 461 38.53 -16.12 0.12
N VAL A 462 37.74 -17.03 -0.45
CA VAL A 462 37.67 -17.26 -1.89
C VAL A 462 36.23 -17.28 -2.38
N ALA A 463 36.04 -16.86 -3.62
CA ALA A 463 34.78 -16.95 -4.35
C ALA A 463 35.01 -17.60 -5.73
N GLU A 464 34.00 -18.30 -6.21
CA GLU A 464 33.99 -18.84 -7.56
C GLU A 464 33.46 -17.80 -8.55
N VAL A 465 34.11 -17.67 -9.70
CA VAL A 465 33.57 -16.96 -10.86
C VAL A 465 33.29 -17.97 -11.95
N GLY A 466 32.03 -18.02 -12.37
CA GLY A 466 31.55 -18.99 -13.34
C GLY A 466 31.98 -18.69 -14.77
N PRO A 467 31.49 -19.51 -15.72
CA PRO A 467 31.78 -19.35 -17.15
C PRO A 467 31.24 -18.04 -17.75
N ASP A 468 30.29 -17.41 -17.07
CA ASP A 468 29.74 -16.11 -17.43
C ASP A 468 30.77 -14.98 -17.28
N GLY A 469 31.76 -15.16 -16.40
CA GLY A 469 32.82 -14.18 -16.16
C GLY A 469 32.27 -12.84 -15.67
N MET A 470 31.20 -12.87 -14.88
CA MET A 470 30.49 -11.67 -14.43
C MET A 470 30.59 -11.44 -12.94
N PHE A 471 30.80 -10.17 -12.59
CA PHE A 471 30.60 -9.64 -11.25
C PHE A 471 29.44 -8.66 -11.25
N VAL A 472 28.70 -8.61 -10.15
CA VAL A 472 27.64 -7.66 -9.89
C VAL A 472 27.95 -6.90 -8.60
N GLY A 473 27.74 -5.58 -8.60
CA GLY A 473 28.00 -4.73 -7.44
C GLY A 473 26.93 -3.66 -7.28
N GLY A 474 26.71 -3.24 -6.06
CA GLY A 474 25.66 -2.28 -5.77
C GLY A 474 25.37 -2.11 -4.29
N ASP A 475 24.32 -1.35 -4.04
CA ASP A 475 23.68 -1.21 -2.75
C ASP A 475 22.85 -2.46 -2.44
N LEU A 476 23.29 -3.27 -1.49
CA LEU A 476 22.61 -4.52 -1.15
C LEU A 476 21.22 -4.28 -0.54
N GLY A 477 21.01 -3.17 0.16
CA GLY A 477 19.72 -2.80 0.73
C GLY A 477 18.66 -2.48 -0.33
N THR A 478 19.09 -2.04 -1.52
CA THR A 478 18.18 -1.71 -2.64
C THR A 478 18.14 -2.77 -3.74
N SER A 479 19.07 -3.73 -3.74
CA SER A 479 19.20 -4.78 -4.77
C SER A 479 18.37 -6.05 -4.48
N LYS A 480 17.22 -5.93 -3.80
CA LYS A 480 16.41 -7.06 -3.28
C LYS A 480 15.04 -7.29 -3.96
N GLY A 481 14.88 -6.87 -5.22
CA GLY A 481 13.60 -7.00 -5.94
C GLY A 481 13.48 -8.29 -6.77
N ASP A 482 12.30 -8.49 -7.40
CA ASP A 482 11.99 -9.66 -8.26
C ASP A 482 13.03 -9.94 -9.38
N ASP A 483 13.85 -8.95 -9.77
CA ASP A 483 14.86 -9.04 -10.84
C ASP A 483 16.32 -8.89 -10.35
N ASP A 484 16.59 -8.80 -9.03
CA ASP A 484 17.92 -8.50 -8.44
C ASP A 484 18.70 -7.43 -9.23
N GLU A 485 18.18 -6.20 -9.25
CA GLU A 485 18.78 -5.09 -10.02
C GLU A 485 20.07 -4.58 -9.34
N PHE A 486 21.20 -5.24 -9.55
CA PHE A 486 22.51 -4.71 -9.18
C PHE A 486 22.92 -3.55 -10.11
N GLU A 487 23.43 -2.46 -9.53
CA GLU A 487 23.70 -1.21 -10.27
C GLU A 487 24.91 -1.29 -11.21
N ALA A 488 25.90 -2.13 -10.89
CA ALA A 488 27.08 -2.36 -11.70
C ALA A 488 27.17 -3.83 -12.15
N GLU A 489 27.29 -4.05 -13.45
CA GLU A 489 27.64 -5.35 -14.03
C GLU A 489 29.01 -5.26 -14.69
N VAL A 490 29.97 -6.03 -14.17
CA VAL A 490 31.33 -6.12 -14.70
C VAL A 490 31.47 -7.42 -15.47
N THR A 491 31.73 -7.33 -16.77
CA THR A 491 31.84 -8.49 -17.67
C THR A 491 33.28 -8.75 -18.10
N GLY A 492 33.57 -10.01 -18.46
CA GLY A 492 34.87 -10.41 -18.99
C GLY A 492 35.92 -10.73 -17.93
N ALA A 493 35.49 -11.06 -16.71
CA ALA A 493 36.34 -11.66 -15.69
C ALA A 493 36.71 -13.09 -16.04
N LYS A 494 37.94 -13.48 -15.70
CA LYS A 494 38.46 -14.82 -15.95
C LYS A 494 37.73 -15.84 -15.06
N PRO A 495 37.11 -16.89 -15.64
CA PRO A 495 36.48 -17.95 -14.85
C PRO A 495 37.48 -18.68 -13.95
N GLY A 496 37.02 -19.12 -12.77
CA GLY A 496 37.84 -19.86 -11.81
C GLY A 496 37.70 -19.35 -10.38
N ILE A 497 38.72 -19.62 -9.57
CA ILE A 497 38.77 -19.27 -8.15
C ILE A 497 39.43 -17.90 -7.98
N TRP A 498 38.76 -17.02 -7.25
CA TRP A 498 39.21 -15.67 -6.93
C TRP A 498 39.46 -15.53 -5.44
N LEU A 499 40.62 -14.99 -5.07
CA LEU A 499 40.96 -14.61 -3.71
C LEU A 499 40.38 -13.24 -3.40
N MET A 500 39.70 -13.12 -2.27
CA MET A 500 39.13 -11.87 -1.78
C MET A 500 40.03 -11.26 -0.71
N SER A 501 40.14 -9.94 -0.65
CA SER A 501 40.74 -9.26 0.50
C SER A 501 40.06 -7.92 0.74
N VAL A 502 40.10 -7.48 2.00
CA VAL A 502 39.72 -6.13 2.40
C VAL A 502 40.90 -5.54 3.14
N GLU A 503 41.51 -4.52 2.55
CA GLU A 503 42.74 -3.90 3.01
C GLU A 503 42.47 -2.43 3.36
N PRO A 504 43.21 -1.83 4.30
CA PRO A 504 43.16 -0.37 4.50
C PRO A 504 43.59 0.34 3.21
N ALA A 505 42.91 1.45 2.85
CA ALA A 505 43.35 2.25 1.71
C ALA A 505 44.67 2.98 2.06
N ASP A 506 45.73 2.72 1.29
CA ASP A 506 46.99 3.45 1.42
C ASP A 506 46.82 4.91 0.96
N GLY A 507 47.18 5.88 1.82
CA GLY A 507 47.56 7.23 1.34
C GLY A 507 46.89 8.47 1.93
N ASP A 508 45.94 8.37 2.87
CA ASP A 508 45.39 9.58 3.51
C ASP A 508 45.94 9.74 4.93
N GLU A 509 46.86 10.70 5.10
CA GLU A 509 47.29 11.20 6.41
C GLU A 509 46.04 11.41 7.29
N ALA A 510 46.07 10.86 8.49
CA ALA A 510 44.96 10.91 9.43
C ALA A 510 44.63 12.38 9.76
N ASP A 511 43.68 12.96 9.02
CA ASP A 511 43.13 14.27 9.32
C ASP A 511 42.40 14.18 10.67
N GLU A 512 42.74 15.08 11.59
CA GLU A 512 42.28 15.05 12.99
C GLU A 512 40.75 15.22 13.16
N ASP A 513 40.01 15.39 12.06
CA ASP A 513 38.54 15.45 12.00
C ASP A 513 37.84 14.08 11.83
N ARG A 514 38.57 12.95 11.83
CA ARG A 514 38.02 11.56 11.74
C ARG A 514 37.25 11.07 12.98
N LEU A 515 36.64 11.96 13.78
CA LEU A 515 36.01 11.59 15.05
C LEU A 515 34.69 10.80 14.94
N MET A 516 34.16 10.51 13.75
CA MET A 516 32.86 9.81 13.58
C MET A 516 32.73 8.90 12.33
N GLY A 517 33.81 8.51 11.62
CA GLY A 517 33.70 7.72 10.36
C GLY A 517 34.68 6.55 10.26
N GLU A 518 34.26 5.44 9.63
CA GLU A 518 35.08 4.25 9.39
C GLU A 518 36.29 4.55 8.50
N ASP A 519 37.45 3.94 8.77
CA ASP A 519 38.65 4.11 7.93
C ASP A 519 38.40 3.57 6.51
N PRO A 520 38.82 4.30 5.45
CA PRO A 520 38.61 3.88 4.07
C PRO A 520 39.29 2.54 3.79
N ARG A 521 38.59 1.66 3.08
CA ARG A 521 39.06 0.30 2.77
C ARG A 521 39.11 0.09 1.26
N VAL A 522 39.86 -0.92 0.84
CA VAL A 522 39.89 -1.40 -0.54
C VAL A 522 39.49 -2.86 -0.51
N ILE A 523 38.36 -3.16 -1.15
CA ILE A 523 37.95 -4.52 -1.47
C ILE A 523 38.73 -4.92 -2.73
N ARG A 524 39.37 -6.09 -2.71
CA ARG A 524 40.17 -6.59 -3.82
C ARG A 524 39.80 -8.03 -4.13
N PHE A 525 39.69 -8.34 -5.42
CA PHE A 525 39.50 -9.70 -5.93
C PHE A 525 40.66 -10.01 -6.88
N ILE A 526 41.35 -11.13 -6.68
CA ILE A 526 42.49 -11.56 -7.52
C ILE A 526 42.25 -12.97 -8.02
N TRP A 527 42.32 -13.18 -9.34
CA TRP A 527 42.22 -14.50 -9.93
C TRP A 527 43.43 -15.37 -9.52
N VAL A 528 43.17 -16.60 -9.09
CA VAL A 528 44.19 -17.52 -8.55
C VAL A 528 44.45 -18.69 -9.48
N SER A 529 43.39 -19.39 -9.85
CA SER A 529 43.48 -20.65 -10.57
C SER A 529 42.15 -21.02 -11.22
N GLU A 530 42.20 -21.88 -12.23
CA GLU A 530 41.00 -22.55 -12.76
C GLU A 530 40.40 -23.51 -11.71
N GLY A 531 39.08 -23.66 -11.70
CA GLY A 531 38.37 -24.59 -10.81
C GLY A 531 37.13 -23.99 -10.16
N THR A 532 36.54 -24.75 -9.23
CA THR A 532 35.34 -24.41 -8.45
C THR A 532 35.68 -24.38 -6.95
N VAL A 533 34.89 -23.69 -6.14
CA VAL A 533 35.14 -23.58 -4.68
C VAL A 533 34.34 -24.63 -3.90
N ASP A 534 35.00 -25.38 -3.02
CA ASP A 534 34.35 -26.23 -2.02
C ASP A 534 34.29 -25.50 -0.66
N TYR A 535 33.13 -24.91 -0.36
CA TYR A 535 32.91 -24.16 0.89
C TYR A 535 32.89 -25.04 2.15
N ASP A 536 32.80 -26.36 2.00
CA ASP A 536 32.95 -27.29 3.12
C ASP A 536 34.42 -27.58 3.44
N ALA A 537 35.33 -27.37 2.49
CA ALA A 537 36.76 -27.62 2.58
C ALA A 537 37.64 -26.42 2.12
N LEU A 538 37.42 -25.24 2.72
CA LEU A 538 38.12 -24.01 2.37
C LEU A 538 39.65 -24.07 2.57
N PRO A 539 40.43 -23.36 1.73
CA PRO A 539 41.89 -23.33 1.81
C PRO A 539 42.40 -22.62 3.07
N LEU A 540 43.45 -23.20 3.68
CA LEU A 540 44.15 -22.57 4.81
C LEU A 540 44.89 -21.32 4.37
N ARG A 541 45.02 -20.35 5.26
CA ARG A 541 45.63 -19.06 4.98
C ARG A 541 47.06 -19.17 4.46
N GLY A 542 47.34 -18.50 3.35
CA GLY A 542 48.64 -18.52 2.67
C GLY A 542 48.93 -19.80 1.89
N SER A 543 47.94 -20.69 1.74
CA SER A 543 48.06 -21.85 0.83
C SER A 543 47.86 -21.44 -0.63
N ILE A 544 47.15 -20.33 -0.85
CA ILE A 544 46.98 -19.71 -2.15
C ILE A 544 48.10 -18.69 -2.40
N GLN A 545 48.83 -18.86 -3.50
CA GLN A 545 49.73 -17.85 -4.03
C GLN A 545 49.04 -17.15 -5.21
N ALA A 546 48.36 -16.03 -4.94
CA ALA A 546 47.83 -15.18 -5.98
C ALA A 546 48.99 -14.48 -6.70
N GLN A 547 49.04 -14.59 -8.03
CA GLN A 547 49.91 -13.75 -8.85
C GLN A 547 49.19 -12.42 -9.05
N GLY A 548 49.53 -11.42 -8.23
CA GLY A 548 49.01 -10.07 -8.43
C GLY A 548 49.35 -9.56 -9.84
N ALA A 549 48.55 -8.62 -10.34
CA ALA A 549 48.83 -7.96 -11.60
C ALA A 549 50.26 -7.37 -11.63
N ASP A 550 50.87 -7.34 -12.82
CA ASP A 550 52.18 -6.74 -13.03
C ASP A 550 52.17 -5.29 -12.53
N ALA A 551 53.29 -4.80 -11.97
CA ALA A 551 53.35 -3.45 -11.39
C ALA A 551 53.08 -2.34 -12.43
N ASP A 552 53.25 -2.66 -13.71
CA ASP A 552 52.98 -1.80 -14.86
C ASP A 552 51.58 -2.02 -15.48
N ALA A 553 50.72 -2.84 -14.87
CA ALA A 553 49.41 -3.16 -15.41
C ALA A 553 48.45 -1.97 -15.33
N THR A 554 47.68 -1.76 -16.41
CA THR A 554 46.78 -0.62 -16.53
C THR A 554 45.45 -0.92 -15.85
N TRP A 555 45.10 -0.11 -14.85
CA TRP A 555 43.80 -0.11 -14.21
C TRP A 555 42.80 0.73 -15.02
N GLU A 556 41.62 0.19 -15.27
CA GLU A 556 40.51 0.90 -15.91
C GLU A 556 39.24 0.79 -15.06
N ILE A 557 38.37 1.79 -15.12
CA ILE A 557 37.05 1.72 -14.49
C ILE A 557 36.18 0.77 -15.33
N VAL A 558 35.81 -0.37 -14.74
CA VAL A 558 35.02 -1.42 -15.39
C VAL A 558 33.56 -1.43 -14.94
N GLY A 559 33.23 -0.70 -13.88
CA GLY A 559 31.86 -0.52 -13.38
C GLY A 559 31.79 0.62 -12.36
N SER A 560 30.58 1.11 -12.10
CA SER A 560 30.34 2.12 -11.07
C SER A 560 28.92 2.03 -10.56
N PHE A 561 28.71 2.28 -9.28
CA PHE A 561 27.39 2.26 -8.64
C PHE A 561 27.31 3.30 -7.52
N SER A 562 26.11 3.49 -6.96
CA SER A 562 25.82 4.36 -5.83
C SER A 562 25.23 3.58 -4.66
N VAL A 563 25.49 4.02 -3.43
CA VAL A 563 24.93 3.43 -2.21
C VAL A 563 24.19 4.50 -1.40
N ASP A 564 22.97 4.14 -0.97
CA ASP A 564 22.04 4.94 -0.16
C ASP A 564 21.65 4.22 1.16
N SER A 565 21.86 2.90 1.26
CA SER A 565 21.48 2.07 2.43
C SER A 565 22.65 1.75 3.38
N SER A 566 23.82 2.34 3.14
CA SER A 566 25.07 2.13 3.90
C SER A 566 25.71 0.73 3.77
N TYR A 567 25.22 -0.17 2.88
CA TYR A 567 25.86 -1.47 2.61
C TYR A 567 26.29 -1.62 1.14
N VAL A 568 27.60 -1.73 0.94
CA VAL A 568 28.22 -1.99 -0.36
C VAL A 568 28.40 -3.50 -0.54
N CYS A 569 28.05 -4.02 -1.71
CA CYS A 569 28.35 -5.40 -2.09
C CYS A 569 29.06 -5.51 -3.45
N LEU A 570 29.87 -6.55 -3.59
CA LEU A 570 30.46 -6.99 -4.86
C LEU A 570 30.51 -8.52 -4.88
N PHE A 571 29.78 -9.13 -5.81
CA PHE A 571 29.59 -10.57 -5.93
C PHE A 571 29.99 -11.09 -7.30
N SER A 572 30.43 -12.35 -7.38
CA SER A 572 30.31 -13.10 -8.62
C SER A 572 28.84 -13.43 -8.87
N LYS A 573 28.35 -13.09 -10.07
CA LYS A 573 26.95 -13.34 -10.47
C LYS A 573 26.62 -14.83 -10.44
N TYR A 574 27.45 -15.65 -11.08
CA TYR A 574 27.26 -17.10 -11.10
C TYR A 574 27.22 -17.73 -9.71
N ALA A 575 28.16 -17.39 -8.82
CA ALA A 575 28.18 -17.95 -7.46
C ALA A 575 26.97 -17.50 -6.64
N LEU A 576 26.54 -16.24 -6.82
CA LEU A 576 25.33 -15.71 -6.18
C LEU A 576 24.08 -16.45 -6.67
N ASP A 577 23.89 -16.55 -7.99
CA ASP A 577 22.72 -17.22 -8.58
C ASP A 577 22.70 -18.71 -8.21
N THR A 578 23.86 -19.37 -8.17
CA THR A 578 23.99 -20.75 -7.71
C THR A 578 23.62 -20.89 -6.23
N LEU A 579 24.06 -19.96 -5.38
CA LEU A 579 23.74 -19.99 -3.95
C LEU A 579 22.24 -19.76 -3.71
N LEU A 580 21.64 -18.77 -4.39
CA LEU A 580 20.24 -18.42 -4.22
C LEU A 580 19.29 -19.47 -4.82
N SER A 581 19.69 -20.17 -5.89
CA SER A 581 18.90 -21.29 -6.46
C SER A 581 18.84 -22.54 -5.57
N THR A 582 19.64 -22.62 -4.49
CA THR A 582 19.52 -23.73 -3.51
C THR A 582 18.44 -23.51 -2.45
N GLY A 583 17.94 -22.29 -2.31
CA GLY A 583 16.76 -21.98 -1.49
C GLY A 583 15.49 -21.97 -2.33
N LYS A 584 14.39 -21.55 -1.73
CA LYS A 584 13.14 -21.33 -2.46
C LYS A 584 13.11 -19.92 -3.07
N ASP A 585 12.59 -19.80 -4.28
CA ASP A 585 12.45 -18.51 -4.96
C ASP A 585 11.62 -17.49 -4.15
N GLU A 586 10.63 -17.95 -3.36
CA GLU A 586 9.81 -17.09 -2.49
C GLU A 586 10.60 -16.47 -1.31
N ASP A 587 11.73 -17.06 -0.94
CA ASP A 587 12.58 -16.62 0.17
C ASP A 587 13.79 -15.79 -0.32
N ARG A 588 13.90 -15.52 -1.64
CA ARG A 588 15.09 -14.93 -2.26
C ARG A 588 15.52 -13.59 -1.65
N GLU A 589 14.56 -12.72 -1.33
CA GLU A 589 14.83 -11.45 -0.64
C GLU A 589 15.43 -11.70 0.75
N ALA A 590 14.79 -12.54 1.57
CA ALA A 590 15.27 -12.90 2.91
C ALA A 590 16.67 -13.54 2.87
N MET A 591 16.97 -14.30 1.81
CA MET A 591 18.29 -14.88 1.59
C MET A 591 19.38 -13.82 1.35
N LEU A 592 19.06 -12.74 0.62
CA LEU A 592 19.96 -11.60 0.46
C LEU A 592 20.10 -10.79 1.76
N GLU A 593 19.05 -10.68 2.56
CA GLU A 593 19.08 -9.99 3.86
C GLU A 593 20.00 -10.68 4.87
N ALA A 594 20.01 -12.02 4.86
CA ALA A 594 20.83 -12.83 5.76
C ALA A 594 22.33 -12.51 5.66
N PHE A 595 22.81 -11.97 4.53
CA PHE A 595 24.23 -11.60 4.36
C PHE A 595 24.68 -10.46 5.26
N PHE A 596 23.78 -9.56 5.72
CA PHE A 596 24.16 -8.46 6.60
C PHE A 596 23.40 -8.44 7.95
N ASP A 597 22.17 -8.97 8.04
CA ASP A 597 21.41 -9.00 9.30
C ASP A 597 21.91 -10.08 10.27
N ASP A 598 22.15 -11.29 9.76
CA ASP A 598 22.59 -12.45 10.56
C ASP A 598 24.12 -12.61 10.58
N GLY A 599 24.81 -11.90 9.67
CA GLY A 599 26.27 -11.85 9.54
C GLY A 599 26.99 -11.46 10.83
N GLY A 600 26.46 -10.54 11.62
CA GLY A 600 27.15 -10.00 12.80
C GLY A 600 28.31 -9.06 12.44
N GLU A 601 28.68 -8.19 13.38
CA GLU A 601 29.78 -7.22 13.19
C GLU A 601 31.09 -7.94 12.83
N GLY A 602 31.61 -7.70 11.62
CA GLY A 602 32.92 -8.17 11.16
C GLY A 602 32.91 -9.34 10.15
N ASN A 603 31.75 -9.86 9.74
CA ASN A 603 31.68 -10.87 8.68
C ASN A 603 31.49 -10.22 7.30
N VAL A 604 32.63 -9.92 6.67
CA VAL A 604 32.71 -9.15 5.42
C VAL A 604 32.71 -10.06 4.19
N PHE A 605 33.16 -11.31 4.33
CA PHE A 605 33.22 -12.29 3.22
C PHE A 605 32.03 -13.24 3.22
N VAL A 606 31.40 -13.43 2.06
CA VAL A 606 30.30 -14.39 1.82
C VAL A 606 30.66 -15.30 0.63
N PRO A 607 30.00 -16.47 0.45
CA PRO A 607 30.38 -17.42 -0.61
C PRO A 607 30.43 -16.79 -2.02
N SER A 608 29.56 -15.84 -2.31
CA SER A 608 29.52 -15.15 -3.61
C SER A 608 30.42 -13.92 -3.71
N GLY A 609 31.00 -13.41 -2.62
CA GLY A 609 31.79 -12.17 -2.67
C GLY A 609 31.93 -11.45 -1.34
N VAL A 610 31.80 -10.12 -1.36
CA VAL A 610 32.05 -9.24 -0.22
C VAL A 610 30.85 -8.33 0.06
N VAL A 611 30.51 -8.15 1.35
CA VAL A 611 29.52 -7.20 1.85
C VAL A 611 30.16 -6.37 2.98
N THR A 612 30.10 -5.05 2.90
CA THR A 612 30.66 -4.17 3.94
C THR A 612 29.78 -2.94 4.17
N SER A 613 29.81 -2.43 5.40
CA SER A 613 29.33 -1.07 5.69
C SER A 613 30.21 -0.05 4.96
N SER A 614 29.58 1.03 4.46
CA SER A 614 30.27 2.22 3.95
C SER A 614 29.32 3.43 4.06
N ASN A 615 29.84 4.62 3.74
CA ASN A 615 29.05 5.85 3.69
C ASN A 615 28.14 5.88 2.46
N ASP A 616 27.18 6.80 2.41
CA ASP A 616 26.41 6.99 1.19
C ASP A 616 27.29 7.73 0.14
N GLY A 617 27.25 7.28 -1.11
CA GLY A 617 28.15 7.82 -2.12
C GLY A 617 28.23 7.04 -3.43
N GLY A 618 29.08 7.53 -4.34
CA GLY A 618 29.39 6.86 -5.60
C GLY A 618 30.69 6.06 -5.50
N TYR A 619 30.68 4.88 -6.09
CA TYR A 619 31.75 3.90 -6.05
C TYR A 619 32.17 3.49 -7.45
N GLU A 620 33.48 3.34 -7.66
CA GLU A 620 34.06 2.90 -8.91
C GLU A 620 34.74 1.53 -8.70
N ILE A 621 34.44 0.59 -9.59
CA ILE A 621 35.10 -0.71 -9.67
C ILE A 621 36.18 -0.58 -10.73
N GLU A 622 37.44 -0.74 -10.32
CA GLU A 622 38.57 -0.74 -11.22
C GLU A 622 39.01 -2.19 -11.50
N GLY A 623 39.33 -2.48 -12.75
CA GLY A 623 39.76 -3.80 -13.21
C GLY A 623 41.10 -3.75 -13.90
N CYS A 624 41.84 -4.85 -13.78
CA CYS A 624 43.09 -5.08 -14.49
C CYS A 624 42.97 -6.33 -15.37
N ARG A 625 43.40 -6.22 -16.63
CA ARG A 625 43.32 -7.30 -17.62
C ARG A 625 44.66 -8.01 -17.81
N ASP A 626 44.61 -9.31 -18.12
CA ASP A 626 45.76 -10.09 -18.57
C ASP A 626 46.06 -9.88 -20.07
N GLY A 627 47.09 -10.56 -20.57
CA GLY A 627 47.50 -10.50 -21.99
C GLY A 627 46.45 -11.01 -22.98
N ASP A 628 45.45 -11.75 -22.51
CA ASP A 628 44.33 -12.25 -23.30
C ASP A 628 43.09 -11.32 -23.21
N GLY A 629 43.22 -10.20 -22.48
CA GLY A 629 42.16 -9.21 -22.30
C GLY A 629 41.11 -9.58 -21.27
N GLN A 630 41.32 -10.63 -20.47
CA GLN A 630 40.40 -11.04 -19.41
C GLN A 630 40.73 -10.30 -18.11
N ILE A 631 39.71 -9.87 -17.36
CA ILE A 631 39.94 -9.27 -16.06
C ILE A 631 40.45 -10.36 -15.10
N VAL A 632 41.61 -10.13 -14.51
CA VAL A 632 42.26 -11.02 -13.53
C VAL A 632 42.40 -10.39 -12.15
N GLU A 633 42.09 -9.10 -12.04
CA GLU A 633 42.07 -8.38 -10.78
C GLU A 633 40.97 -7.32 -10.77
N LEU A 634 40.24 -7.19 -9.66
CA LEU A 634 39.30 -6.09 -9.39
C LEU A 634 39.66 -5.41 -8.08
N ARG A 635 39.46 -4.10 -8.01
CA ARG A 635 39.50 -3.36 -6.75
C ARG A 635 38.38 -2.32 -6.68
N LEU A 636 37.90 -2.09 -5.46
CA LEU A 636 36.80 -1.20 -5.15
C LEU A 636 37.16 -0.47 -3.84
N ARG A 637 37.25 0.86 -3.90
CA ARG A 637 37.54 1.69 -2.72
C ARG A 637 36.23 2.03 -2.02
N VAL A 638 36.11 1.68 -0.73
CA VAL A 638 34.92 1.85 0.11
C VAL A 638 35.13 2.70 1.35
#